data_AF-A0A3A9UQU0-F1
#
_entry.id   AF-A0A3A9UQU0-F1
#
_cell.length_a   1.000
_cell.length_b   1.000
_cell.length_c   1.000
_cell.angle_alpha   90.00
_cell.angle_beta   90.00
_cell.angle_gamma   90.00
#
_symmetry.space_group_name_H-M   'P 1'
#
loop_
_entity.id
_entity.type
_entity.pdbx_description
1 polymer ?
#
loop_
_entity_poly.entity_id
_entity_poly.type
_entity_poly.pdbx_seq_one_letter_code
_entity_poly.pdbx_strand_id
1 'polypeptide(L)'
;MKKIITLIIFILTFYVNYGQIVSFDFQGNIGDEVTANSNFNDLTLGVSTISRGSGLIANNNNNSFNSQGWSTIDIADAVTGNDYLEFTISAPIAGFQFDIASINFDIQRSATGLRGVALRSSLDGFATNIDSEMAIADIGGTQNISFNVSQLNNTTAITYRLYGFSEASGGGGRIEGPGNNIEVFGLIKSDPPILCRVSDDFNALTLGSEWTEVGGNSSIVNNELTIVSAGASGLDYVFQNVSSAYNTNLGSSSDIVTWEFNMRKNVGNPSGFNSGQTGGAFILGSTDSDITQGNGYAVVLGGPGANDEIRLVSYTGGIDANSNLTDVIAAGTDFENSHVSIRVVYSPLTNIWELFVRDDGDSFNNPVSIDASSSRGTAVNTTHTNLNLDFIAFAWNHGAQNTATVNYNNLCISTAFTCATTTTWDGTNWDNGVPTLTSTAIIDANYNTITNGNFTACSLIVNTGATLDIANPPFPQPITPIASYVEVENDITVNTGGTLTVQTRGNLVQIDDASIFTNNGTSQVLKVTPVKLDWFYYTYWSAPVSGLTVDDIYPVLTRRFRFGWDAANYRDVIINATGAAGADGIDDDNNAFRALAGTDDLIPGIGYAITEDENGTPPFPRTTQFTFQGPFNNGPINVSIFNDAATVDPLNNGAHYHFLGNPYPSAISFDDFQTANASTIGPLVYYWSQATLPDSANPGNQGINFNQNDYAIYMISMGTGIAGASGVIPNEFIPSGQGFFVPSVGQGTAIFNNSMRATAVTPESNDIFFGIEQQSINLTTSTSTSNETSSSDRDLLWLDLTSNNGVFNQILIGYVDGATDANDGLAYDATRILPSELTSILYTFVEGEDTKLAIQGKDPSGLDETEIIALGFDTNISAENNTTYSLSIAQFEGSFFENTTIFLRDNLLDITHDLSASEYDFTSEIGVFKDRFEIQFISSTLSSEDDILLEENNSLAIIELDNGDVQFRVSDNLEMESVRIIDLTGRTLYDFDANGNNTIFSLSNLNRSIYIAQVKLTNGIVLTKKALKTN
;
A
#
# COMPACT_ATOMS: atom_id res chain seq x y z
N MET A 1 64.66 9.03 32.76
CA MET A 1 63.82 10.24 32.68
C MET A 1 62.41 9.81 32.29
N LYS A 2 61.43 10.24 33.08
CA LYS A 2 59.99 9.95 32.95
C LYS A 2 59.40 10.56 31.67
N LYS A 3 58.37 9.93 31.09
CA LYS A 3 57.05 10.54 30.89
C LYS A 3 56.00 9.48 30.51
N ILE A 4 54.94 9.48 31.32
CA ILE A 4 53.69 8.73 31.24
C ILE A 4 52.82 9.38 30.14
N ILE A 5 52.16 8.59 29.29
CA ILE A 5 50.98 9.04 28.53
C ILE A 5 49.90 7.96 28.65
N THR A 6 48.78 8.43 29.20
CA THR A 6 47.56 7.74 29.61
C THR A 6 46.74 7.29 28.40
N LEU A 7 46.26 6.05 28.41
CA LEU A 7 45.23 5.55 27.50
C LEU A 7 43.86 6.04 28.02
N ILE A 8 43.17 6.87 27.26
CA ILE A 8 41.78 7.27 27.52
C ILE A 8 40.89 6.39 26.65
N ILE A 9 40.15 5.48 27.30
CA ILE A 9 39.05 4.74 26.71
C ILE A 9 37.81 5.63 26.89
N PHE A 10 37.27 6.16 25.79
CA PHE A 10 35.97 6.83 25.79
C PHE A 10 34.90 5.76 25.59
N ILE A 11 34.20 5.40 26.65
CA ILE A 11 32.96 4.60 26.61
C ILE A 11 31.84 5.60 26.33
N LEU A 12 31.35 5.64 25.09
CA LEU A 12 30.11 6.36 24.76
C LEU A 12 28.95 5.52 25.29
N THR A 13 28.29 6.02 26.34
CA THR A 13 27.09 5.42 26.93
C THR A 13 25.90 6.23 26.41
N PHE A 14 25.01 5.60 25.65
CA PHE A 14 23.73 6.19 25.23
C PHE A 14 22.89 6.49 26.48
N TYR A 15 22.54 7.76 26.70
CA TYR A 15 21.60 8.15 27.75
C TYR A 15 20.20 8.17 27.15
N VAL A 16 19.44 7.10 27.37
CA VAL A 16 17.97 7.18 27.29
C VAL A 16 17.52 8.12 28.41
N ASN A 17 16.94 9.27 28.08
CA ASN A 17 16.46 10.23 29.08
C ASN A 17 15.12 9.74 29.64
N TYR A 18 15.15 9.11 30.81
CA TYR A 18 13.97 8.76 31.58
C TYR A 18 13.40 10.02 32.26
N GLY A 19 12.10 10.27 32.08
CA GLY A 19 11.38 11.39 32.68
C GLY A 19 10.75 11.02 34.03
N GLN A 20 10.37 12.00 34.84
CA GLN A 20 9.61 11.74 36.08
C GLN A 20 8.19 11.30 35.72
N ILE A 21 7.76 10.13 36.20
CA ILE A 21 6.41 9.56 35.94
C ILE A 21 5.51 9.54 37.19
N VAL A 22 6.10 9.55 38.39
CA VAL A 22 5.38 9.69 39.68
C VAL A 22 6.26 10.46 40.65
N SER A 23 5.67 11.34 41.46
CA SER A 23 6.39 11.98 42.58
C SER A 23 5.54 12.15 43.83
N PHE A 24 6.21 12.23 44.98
CA PHE A 24 5.60 12.58 46.27
C PHE A 24 6.30 13.80 46.86
N ASP A 25 5.52 14.78 47.33
CA ASP A 25 5.98 15.97 48.06
C ASP A 25 5.24 16.03 49.39
N PHE A 26 5.98 16.02 50.49
CA PHE A 26 5.44 16.03 51.84
C PHE A 26 5.47 17.43 52.48
N GLN A 27 5.75 18.48 51.72
CA GLN A 27 5.63 19.87 52.18
C GLN A 27 4.21 20.15 52.70
N GLY A 28 4.10 20.56 53.97
CA GLY A 28 2.83 20.82 54.63
C GLY A 28 2.29 19.66 55.48
N ASN A 29 2.88 18.46 55.38
CA ASN A 29 2.55 17.34 56.26
C ASN A 29 3.03 17.58 57.70
N ILE A 30 2.39 16.93 58.65
CA ILE A 30 2.74 16.89 60.08
C ILE A 30 3.76 15.77 60.35
N GLY A 31 3.87 14.77 59.48
CA GLY A 31 4.87 13.70 59.54
C GLY A 31 4.33 12.35 60.00
N ASP A 32 3.20 12.34 60.70
CA ASP A 32 2.54 11.17 61.27
C ASP A 32 1.28 10.71 60.49
N GLU A 33 1.13 11.14 59.24
CA GLU A 33 0.04 10.75 58.36
C GLU A 33 -0.02 9.23 58.19
N VAL A 34 -1.20 8.63 58.23
CA VAL A 34 -1.34 7.17 57.97
C VAL A 34 -0.93 6.83 56.53
N THR A 35 -1.32 7.68 55.58
CA THR A 35 -1.00 7.60 54.16
C THR A 35 -0.82 8.98 53.57
N ALA A 36 -0.07 9.10 52.48
CA ALA A 36 0.00 10.32 51.67
C ALA A 36 -0.11 9.98 50.19
N ASN A 37 -0.69 10.87 49.39
CA ASN A 37 -0.83 10.68 47.95
C ASN A 37 0.33 11.33 47.20
N SER A 38 0.61 10.84 46.00
CA SER A 38 1.54 11.48 45.07
C SER A 38 1.02 12.87 44.68
N ASN A 39 1.93 13.82 44.54
CA ASN A 39 1.63 15.19 44.06
C ASN A 39 1.67 15.28 42.53
N PHE A 40 2.34 14.32 41.86
CA PHE A 40 2.35 14.18 40.42
C PHE A 40 2.26 12.70 40.03
N ASN A 41 1.51 12.44 38.96
CA ASN A 41 1.51 11.18 38.24
C ASN A 41 1.40 11.54 36.75
N ASP A 42 2.01 10.75 35.88
CA ASP A 42 1.72 10.80 34.46
C ASP A 42 0.21 10.65 34.20
N LEU A 43 -0.32 11.29 33.16
CA LEU A 43 -1.75 11.28 32.84
C LEU A 43 -2.30 9.88 32.56
N THR A 44 -1.43 8.95 32.15
CA THR A 44 -1.78 7.55 31.90
C THR A 44 -1.78 6.70 33.15
N LEU A 45 -1.31 7.21 34.30
CA LEU A 45 -1.23 6.49 35.57
C LEU A 45 -2.25 7.03 36.59
N GLY A 46 -2.79 6.12 37.40
CA GLY A 46 -3.60 6.48 38.57
C GLY A 46 -2.78 7.09 39.72
N VAL A 47 -3.48 7.73 40.66
CA VAL A 47 -2.86 8.29 41.89
C VAL A 47 -2.15 7.19 42.68
N SER A 48 -0.90 7.44 43.01
CA SER A 48 -0.10 6.57 43.88
C SER A 48 -0.25 7.00 45.34
N THR A 49 -0.32 6.03 46.26
CA THR A 49 -0.44 6.30 47.70
C THR A 49 0.70 5.62 48.44
N ILE A 50 1.40 6.36 49.31
CA ILE A 50 2.41 5.82 50.21
C ILE A 50 1.80 5.48 51.58
N SER A 51 2.23 4.36 52.16
CA SER A 51 1.86 3.87 53.48
C SER A 51 3.04 3.20 54.20
N ARG A 52 2.80 2.63 55.39
CA ARG A 52 3.82 1.95 56.21
C ARG A 52 3.41 0.52 56.50
N GLY A 53 4.39 -0.38 56.53
CA GLY A 53 4.22 -1.74 57.03
C GLY A 53 3.90 -1.78 58.53
N SER A 54 3.33 -2.89 58.98
CA SER A 54 2.83 -3.05 60.36
C SER A 54 3.91 -2.99 61.45
N GLY A 55 5.19 -3.12 61.08
CA GLY A 55 6.31 -3.04 62.01
C GLY A 55 6.71 -1.59 62.35
N LEU A 56 6.31 -0.61 61.52
CA LEU A 56 6.63 0.79 61.73
C LEU A 56 5.54 1.55 62.48
N ILE A 57 5.96 2.58 63.21
CA ILE A 57 5.09 3.51 63.93
C ILE A 57 5.28 4.90 63.35
N ALA A 58 4.18 5.58 63.01
CA ALA A 58 4.20 6.95 62.55
C ALA A 58 4.76 7.89 63.62
N ASN A 59 5.55 8.89 63.23
CA ASN A 59 6.20 9.81 64.16
C ASN A 59 6.11 11.25 63.65
N ASN A 60 5.75 12.18 64.53
CA ASN A 60 5.51 13.57 64.16
C ASN A 60 6.82 14.31 63.81
N ASN A 61 6.84 14.94 62.64
CA ASN A 61 7.90 15.84 62.18
C ASN A 61 7.38 16.60 60.95
N ASN A 62 7.15 17.91 61.07
CA ASN A 62 6.60 18.71 59.98
C ASN A 62 7.39 18.57 58.66
N ASN A 63 6.66 18.63 57.54
CA ASN A 63 7.13 18.53 56.16
C ASN A 63 7.83 17.22 55.81
N SER A 64 7.36 16.09 56.34
CA SER A 64 7.95 14.79 56.03
C SER A 64 6.92 13.66 56.02
N PHE A 65 7.36 12.46 55.65
CA PHE A 65 6.69 11.20 55.98
C PHE A 65 7.63 10.39 56.88
N ASN A 66 7.36 10.39 58.19
CA ASN A 66 8.32 9.98 59.21
C ASN A 66 7.89 8.74 59.99
N SER A 67 8.85 7.86 60.28
CA SER A 67 8.62 6.56 60.89
C SER A 67 9.69 6.23 61.92
N GLN A 68 9.27 5.52 62.97
CA GLN A 68 10.11 4.84 63.95
C GLN A 68 9.76 3.34 63.98
N GLY A 69 10.51 2.56 64.76
CA GLY A 69 10.24 1.14 64.92
C GLY A 69 11.00 0.24 63.95
N TRP A 70 11.86 0.80 63.10
CA TRP A 70 12.74 0.05 62.21
C TRP A 70 13.57 -1.02 62.96
N SER A 71 13.73 -2.20 62.36
CA SER A 71 14.67 -3.26 62.78
C SER A 71 16.02 -2.70 63.22
N THR A 72 16.69 -3.35 64.18
CA THR A 72 18.04 -2.93 64.63
C THR A 72 19.15 -3.88 64.18
N ILE A 73 18.83 -4.86 63.33
CA ILE A 73 19.75 -5.94 62.95
C ILE A 73 20.17 -5.77 61.49
N ASP A 74 19.28 -6.11 60.55
CA ASP A 74 19.51 -6.02 59.11
C ASP A 74 18.19 -5.99 58.31
N ILE A 75 18.31 -6.03 56.97
CA ILE A 75 17.18 -6.05 56.03
C ILE A 75 16.36 -7.35 56.11
N ALA A 76 16.95 -8.50 56.43
CA ALA A 76 16.21 -9.76 56.52
C ALA A 76 15.25 -9.76 57.71
N ASP A 77 15.69 -9.20 58.84
CA ASP A 77 14.82 -8.95 60.00
C ASP A 77 13.77 -7.88 59.70
N ALA A 78 14.12 -6.81 58.96
CA ALA A 78 13.14 -5.80 58.53
C ALA A 78 12.03 -6.40 57.65
N VAL A 79 12.38 -7.36 56.75
CA VAL A 79 11.41 -8.10 55.93
C VAL A 79 10.50 -8.96 56.82
N THR A 80 11.06 -9.65 57.80
CA THR A 80 10.29 -10.50 58.72
C THR A 80 9.38 -9.68 59.65
N GLY A 81 9.81 -8.48 60.04
CA GLY A 81 9.07 -7.56 60.90
C GLY A 81 8.02 -6.71 60.20
N ASN A 82 7.98 -6.70 58.86
CA ASN A 82 7.23 -5.73 58.05
C ASN A 82 7.64 -4.27 58.31
N ASP A 83 8.94 -4.03 58.45
CA ASP A 83 9.54 -2.71 58.69
C ASP A 83 9.86 -2.00 57.36
N TYR A 84 8.83 -1.52 56.67
CA TYR A 84 8.98 -0.85 55.37
C TYR A 84 8.02 0.32 55.17
N LEU A 85 8.37 1.19 54.21
CA LEU A 85 7.43 2.10 53.55
C LEU A 85 7.03 1.49 52.21
N GLU A 86 5.77 1.64 51.79
CA GLU A 86 5.34 1.13 50.49
C GLU A 86 4.49 2.13 49.71
N PHE A 87 4.63 2.12 48.39
CA PHE A 87 3.73 2.81 47.48
C PHE A 87 3.51 1.98 46.23
N THR A 88 2.35 2.17 45.61
CA THR A 88 1.96 1.46 44.38
C THR A 88 1.88 2.44 43.23
N ILE A 89 2.59 2.13 42.16
CA ILE A 89 2.37 2.75 40.85
C ILE A 89 1.20 2.00 40.23
N SER A 90 0.14 2.74 39.93
CA SER A 90 -1.10 2.18 39.36
C SER A 90 -0.84 1.53 38.01
N ALA A 91 -1.70 0.57 37.63
CA ALA A 91 -1.71 0.10 36.25
C ALA A 91 -1.99 1.29 35.31
N PRO A 92 -1.33 1.35 34.16
CA PRO A 92 -1.61 2.38 33.16
C PRO A 92 -3.02 2.20 32.59
N ILE A 93 -3.57 3.27 32.01
CA ILE A 93 -4.78 3.19 31.19
C ILE A 93 -4.53 2.18 30.06
N ALA A 94 -5.56 1.41 29.67
CA ALA A 94 -5.46 0.43 28.58
C ALA A 94 -4.86 1.05 27.30
N GLY A 95 -3.97 0.30 26.63
CA GLY A 95 -3.21 0.80 25.48
C GLY A 95 -1.93 1.55 25.84
N PHE A 96 -1.49 1.50 27.10
CA PHE A 96 -0.21 2.06 27.57
C PHE A 96 0.53 1.07 28.47
N GLN A 97 1.86 1.18 28.48
CA GLN A 97 2.78 0.48 29.37
C GLN A 97 3.82 1.46 29.92
N PHE A 98 4.49 1.11 31.03
CA PHE A 98 5.51 1.96 31.63
C PHE A 98 6.82 1.22 31.93
N ASP A 99 7.94 1.92 31.75
CA ASP A 99 9.27 1.51 32.20
C ASP A 99 9.67 2.30 33.45
N ILE A 100 10.52 1.72 34.31
CA ILE A 100 11.11 2.39 35.47
C ILE A 100 12.61 2.18 35.44
N ALA A 101 13.34 3.28 35.32
CA ALA A 101 14.79 3.28 35.37
C ALA A 101 15.32 3.42 36.79
N SER A 102 14.80 4.39 37.55
CA SER A 102 15.25 4.64 38.91
C SER A 102 14.16 5.18 39.82
N ILE A 103 14.36 4.99 41.12
CA ILE A 103 13.52 5.58 42.16
C ILE A 103 14.44 6.28 43.16
N ASN A 104 14.20 7.57 43.35
CA ASN A 104 14.98 8.43 44.24
C ASN A 104 14.17 8.74 45.50
N PHE A 105 14.85 8.72 46.65
CA PHE A 105 14.28 9.06 47.95
C PHE A 105 15.16 10.11 48.65
N ASP A 106 14.55 11.20 49.08
CA ASP A 106 15.19 12.19 49.95
C ASP A 106 15.03 11.76 51.41
N ILE A 107 16.05 11.12 51.98
CA ILE A 107 16.01 10.52 53.32
C ILE A 107 16.87 11.33 54.28
N GLN A 108 16.29 11.64 55.45
CA GLN A 108 17.05 12.04 56.62
C GLN A 108 16.90 11.00 57.75
N ARG A 109 17.99 10.77 58.49
CA ARG A 109 18.01 9.92 59.69
C ARG A 109 18.24 10.76 60.94
N SER A 110 17.78 10.26 62.09
CA SER A 110 18.30 10.70 63.40
C SER A 110 19.69 10.08 63.67
N ALA A 111 20.39 10.54 64.70
CA ALA A 111 21.68 9.96 65.11
C ALA A 111 21.60 8.43 65.35
N THR A 112 20.52 7.97 65.97
CA THR A 112 20.21 6.53 66.17
C THR A 112 19.29 5.95 65.11
N GLY A 113 19.08 6.67 64.00
CA GLY A 113 18.07 6.42 62.96
C GLY A 113 18.46 5.36 61.95
N LEU A 114 17.73 5.37 60.82
CA LEU A 114 17.94 4.50 59.67
C LEU A 114 19.42 4.47 59.25
N ARG A 115 20.04 3.29 59.16
CA ARG A 115 21.44 3.13 58.72
C ARG A 115 21.61 2.38 57.42
N GLY A 116 20.61 1.59 57.02
CA GLY A 116 20.60 0.89 55.74
C GLY A 116 19.18 0.66 55.23
N VAL A 117 19.03 0.66 53.91
CA VAL A 117 17.75 0.46 53.22
C VAL A 117 17.89 -0.43 52.00
N ALA A 118 16.82 -1.15 51.66
CA ALA A 118 16.71 -1.93 50.44
C ALA A 118 15.34 -1.78 49.81
N LEU A 119 15.29 -1.70 48.48
CA LEU A 119 14.06 -1.60 47.70
C LEU A 119 13.67 -2.97 47.14
N ARG A 120 12.40 -3.33 47.23
CA ARG A 120 11.81 -4.54 46.61
C ARG A 120 10.53 -4.19 45.87
N SER A 121 10.10 -5.04 44.93
CA SER A 121 8.82 -4.84 44.20
C SER A 121 7.89 -6.04 44.32
N SER A 122 6.62 -5.85 43.98
CA SER A 122 5.61 -6.91 43.94
C SER A 122 5.81 -7.91 42.80
N LEU A 123 6.66 -7.63 41.80
CA LEU A 123 6.86 -8.49 40.62
C LEU A 123 7.35 -9.90 40.99
N ASP A 124 8.17 -10.03 42.03
CA ASP A 124 8.66 -11.31 42.54
C ASP A 124 8.05 -11.66 43.92
N GLY A 125 6.94 -11.02 44.28
CA GLY A 125 6.35 -11.16 45.61
C GLY A 125 7.23 -10.61 46.74
N PHE A 126 8.08 -9.61 46.46
CA PHE A 126 9.04 -9.01 47.38
C PHE A 126 10.16 -9.96 47.84
N ALA A 127 10.51 -10.96 47.02
CA ALA A 127 11.49 -11.99 47.37
C ALA A 127 12.93 -11.45 47.40
N THR A 128 13.28 -10.59 46.44
CA THR A 128 14.66 -10.11 46.22
C THR A 128 14.78 -8.58 46.28
N ASN A 129 15.99 -8.09 46.58
CA ASN A 129 16.30 -6.66 46.50
C ASN A 129 16.52 -6.27 45.03
N ILE A 130 15.93 -5.15 44.60
CA ILE A 130 16.04 -4.62 43.24
C ILE A 130 17.45 -4.11 42.93
N ASP A 131 18.05 -3.42 43.90
CA ASP A 131 19.44 -2.98 43.87
C ASP A 131 20.14 -3.42 45.16
N SER A 132 21.44 -3.22 45.23
CA SER A 132 22.23 -3.34 46.44
C SER A 132 21.65 -2.55 47.61
N GLU A 133 21.86 -3.05 48.82
CA GLU A 133 21.49 -2.34 50.05
C GLU A 133 22.27 -1.02 50.15
N MET A 134 21.55 0.08 50.40
CA MET A 134 22.10 1.43 50.45
C MET A 134 22.31 1.86 51.90
N ALA A 135 23.52 2.31 52.22
CA ALA A 135 23.83 2.85 53.54
C ALA A 135 23.37 4.31 53.68
N ILE A 136 22.82 4.67 54.84
CA ILE A 136 22.39 6.05 55.16
C ILE A 136 23.36 6.65 56.17
N ALA A 137 24.19 7.61 55.74
CA ALA A 137 25.19 8.21 56.60
C ALA A 137 24.59 9.19 57.62
N ASP A 138 25.15 9.26 58.83
CA ASP A 138 24.74 10.22 59.86
C ASP A 138 25.40 11.59 59.61
N ILE A 139 24.76 12.41 58.76
CA ILE A 139 25.26 13.73 58.36
C ILE A 139 24.42 14.89 58.89
N GLY A 140 23.34 14.62 59.64
CA GLY A 140 22.46 15.66 60.18
C GLY A 140 21.61 16.43 59.16
N GLY A 141 21.44 15.91 57.94
CA GLY A 141 20.65 16.50 56.86
C GLY A 141 20.06 15.47 55.90
N THR A 142 19.21 15.92 54.98
CA THR A 142 18.64 15.12 53.88
C THR A 142 19.73 14.62 52.93
N GLN A 143 19.58 13.37 52.49
CA GLN A 143 20.41 12.71 51.50
C GLN A 143 19.53 12.09 50.43
N ASN A 144 19.87 12.27 49.16
CA ASN A 144 19.19 11.62 48.06
C ASN A 144 19.76 10.19 47.89
N ILE A 145 18.88 9.20 47.94
CA ILE A 145 19.19 7.78 47.77
C ILE A 145 18.49 7.29 46.50
N SER A 146 19.27 6.89 45.50
CA SER A 146 18.76 6.43 44.20
C SER A 146 18.94 4.92 44.09
N PHE A 147 17.86 4.21 43.75
CA PHE A 147 17.89 2.79 43.38
C PHE A 147 17.81 2.64 41.86
N ASN A 148 18.67 1.81 41.27
CA ASN A 148 18.53 1.41 39.87
C ASN A 148 17.51 0.28 39.78
N VAL A 149 16.44 0.47 39.01
CA VAL A 149 15.30 -0.46 38.95
C VAL A 149 15.28 -1.23 37.64
N SER A 150 15.46 -0.54 36.51
CA SER A 150 15.53 -1.13 35.15
C SER A 150 14.42 -2.14 34.83
N GLN A 151 13.17 -1.81 35.18
CA GLN A 151 11.99 -2.62 34.87
C GLN A 151 11.33 -2.09 33.60
N LEU A 152 10.98 -2.96 32.65
CA LEU A 152 10.49 -2.58 31.33
C LEU A 152 9.11 -3.16 31.05
N ASN A 153 8.32 -2.47 30.22
CA ASN A 153 7.07 -2.94 29.63
C ASN A 153 6.02 -3.37 30.67
N ASN A 154 5.88 -2.60 31.75
CA ASN A 154 4.94 -2.92 32.82
C ASN A 154 3.53 -2.46 32.43
N THR A 155 2.61 -3.42 32.35
CA THR A 155 1.19 -3.21 32.01
C THR A 155 0.25 -3.34 33.22
N THR A 156 0.78 -3.72 34.38
CA THR A 156 0.02 -3.91 35.62
C THR A 156 0.59 -3.06 36.75
N ALA A 157 -0.18 -2.89 37.83
CA ALA A 157 0.24 -2.10 38.97
C ALA A 157 1.45 -2.76 39.68
N ILE A 158 2.46 -1.95 40.04
CA ILE A 158 3.64 -2.43 40.76
C ILE A 158 3.75 -1.71 42.09
N THR A 159 3.87 -2.49 43.16
CA THR A 159 4.10 -1.98 44.51
C THR A 159 5.57 -2.06 44.86
N TYR A 160 6.15 -0.98 45.38
CA TYR A 160 7.52 -0.92 45.88
C TYR A 160 7.54 -0.84 47.39
N ARG A 161 8.44 -1.60 48.02
CA ARG A 161 8.70 -1.58 49.46
C ARG A 161 10.14 -1.16 49.74
N LEU A 162 10.29 -0.08 50.50
CA LEU A 162 11.57 0.37 51.05
C LEU A 162 11.72 -0.17 52.47
N TYR A 163 12.43 -1.29 52.60
CA TYR A 163 12.79 -1.87 53.89
C TYR A 163 13.97 -1.12 54.50
N GLY A 164 14.04 -1.03 55.83
CA GLY A 164 15.15 -0.36 56.50
C GLY A 164 15.41 -0.87 57.91
N PHE A 165 16.61 -0.59 58.41
CA PHE A 165 17.02 -0.89 59.78
C PHE A 165 17.83 0.28 60.35
N SER A 166 17.82 0.42 61.67
CA SER A 166 18.32 1.56 62.44
C SER A 166 19.47 1.17 63.36
N GLU A 167 20.22 2.16 63.85
CA GLU A 167 21.30 1.92 64.83
C GLU A 167 20.78 1.46 66.20
N ALA A 168 19.59 1.92 66.60
CA ALA A 168 19.01 1.57 67.89
C ALA A 168 17.48 1.72 67.88
N SER A 169 16.84 1.03 68.83
CA SER A 169 15.40 1.11 69.07
C SER A 169 14.93 2.55 69.25
N GLY A 170 13.96 2.99 68.45
CA GLY A 170 13.42 4.36 68.46
C GLY A 170 14.11 5.34 67.50
N GLY A 171 15.09 4.87 66.72
CA GLY A 171 15.66 5.63 65.60
C GLY A 171 14.60 6.06 64.58
N GLY A 172 14.63 7.33 64.19
CA GLY A 172 13.76 7.87 63.14
C GLY A 172 14.36 7.74 61.75
N GLY A 173 13.52 7.42 60.77
CA GLY A 173 13.79 7.53 59.34
C GLY A 173 12.66 8.35 58.72
N ARG A 174 13.00 9.47 58.08
CA ARG A 174 12.03 10.39 57.49
C ARG A 174 12.38 10.68 56.04
N ILE A 175 11.34 10.69 55.20
CA ILE A 175 11.44 11.15 53.82
C ILE A 175 11.10 12.64 53.83
N GLU A 176 12.07 13.51 53.56
CA GLU A 176 11.93 14.96 53.64
C GLU A 176 13.01 15.69 52.81
N GLY A 177 12.68 16.86 52.29
CA GLY A 177 13.58 17.68 51.49
C GLY A 177 12.83 18.82 50.79
N PRO A 178 13.53 19.76 50.15
CA PRO A 178 12.87 20.76 49.31
C PRO A 178 12.39 20.13 47.99
N GLY A 179 11.11 20.31 47.64
CA GLY A 179 10.52 19.78 46.41
C GLY A 179 10.04 18.35 46.54
N ASN A 180 10.09 17.58 45.45
CA ASN A 180 9.66 16.18 45.45
C ASN A 180 10.62 15.33 46.31
N ASN A 181 10.09 14.61 47.29
CA ASN A 181 10.87 13.80 48.21
C ASN A 181 10.97 12.33 47.80
N ILE A 182 10.07 11.87 46.92
CA ILE A 182 10.19 10.61 46.20
C ILE A 182 9.98 10.89 44.73
N GLU A 183 10.86 10.40 43.88
CA GLU A 183 10.79 10.60 42.44
C GLU A 183 11.01 9.28 41.71
N VAL A 184 10.04 8.89 40.88
CA VAL A 184 10.13 7.72 40.02
C VAL A 184 10.45 8.20 38.61
N PHE A 185 11.59 7.77 38.08
CA PHE A 185 12.01 8.07 36.72
C PHE A 185 11.78 6.87 35.81
N GLY A 186 11.11 7.11 34.69
CA GLY A 186 10.61 6.09 33.79
C GLY A 186 10.23 6.62 32.40
N LEU A 187 9.59 5.78 31.61
CA LEU A 187 9.03 6.12 30.31
C LEU A 187 7.61 5.57 30.21
N ILE A 188 6.71 6.35 29.63
CA ILE A 188 5.37 5.88 29.23
C ILE A 188 5.40 5.62 27.74
N LYS A 189 4.93 4.43 27.35
CA LYS A 189 4.84 4.00 25.96
C LYS A 189 3.40 3.60 25.68
N SER A 190 2.89 3.89 24.49
CA SER A 190 1.69 3.21 24.01
C SER A 190 1.98 1.72 23.93
N ASP A 191 1.10 0.90 24.50
CA ASP A 191 1.04 -0.53 24.23
C ASP A 191 0.41 -0.63 22.84
N PRO A 192 1.15 -1.06 21.80
CA PRO A 192 0.58 -1.12 20.46
C PRO A 192 -0.66 -2.02 20.51
N PRO A 193 -1.80 -1.60 19.94
CA PRO A 193 -2.93 -2.51 19.82
C PRO A 193 -2.47 -3.75 19.05
N ILE A 194 -2.66 -4.94 19.63
CA ILE A 194 -2.45 -6.20 18.92
C ILE A 194 -3.45 -6.19 17.76
N LEU A 195 -2.98 -5.84 16.57
CA LEU A 195 -3.76 -5.85 15.35
C LEU A 195 -3.79 -7.29 14.83
N CYS A 196 -4.91 -7.98 15.08
CA CYS A 196 -5.15 -9.32 14.57
C CYS A 196 -5.14 -9.28 13.03
N ARG A 197 -4.22 -10.03 12.41
CA ARG A 197 -4.19 -10.28 10.96
C ARG A 197 -5.33 -11.18 10.52
N VAL A 198 -5.75 -12.08 11.41
CA VAL A 198 -6.96 -12.90 11.29
C VAL A 198 -7.72 -12.77 12.60
N SER A 199 -9.00 -12.43 12.56
CA SER A 199 -9.83 -12.34 13.76
C SER A 199 -11.25 -12.81 13.51
N ASP A 200 -11.83 -13.49 14.50
CA ASP A 200 -13.25 -13.77 14.53
C ASP A 200 -13.73 -13.85 16.00
N ASP A 201 -14.71 -13.03 16.35
CA ASP A 201 -15.33 -12.99 17.66
C ASP A 201 -16.60 -13.84 17.74
N PHE A 202 -16.98 -14.49 16.64
CA PHE A 202 -18.16 -15.33 16.47
C PHE A 202 -19.46 -14.70 17.02
N ASN A 203 -19.56 -13.36 17.03
CA ASN A 203 -20.74 -12.63 17.51
C ASN A 203 -21.83 -12.48 16.43
N ALA A 204 -21.54 -12.86 15.19
CA ALA A 204 -22.50 -12.85 14.09
C ALA A 204 -23.57 -13.96 14.25
N LEU A 205 -24.76 -13.77 13.65
CA LEU A 205 -25.83 -14.78 13.72
C LEU A 205 -25.54 -16.06 12.89
N THR A 206 -24.57 -15.98 11.98
CA THR A 206 -24.15 -17.06 11.08
C THR A 206 -22.64 -17.06 10.97
N LEU A 207 -22.07 -18.20 10.60
CA LEU A 207 -20.65 -18.31 10.26
C LEU A 207 -20.32 -17.36 9.10
N GLY A 208 -19.21 -16.63 9.19
CA GLY A 208 -18.81 -15.68 8.15
C GLY A 208 -18.38 -16.36 6.85
N SER A 209 -18.36 -15.60 5.76
CA SER A 209 -18.08 -16.09 4.39
C SER A 209 -16.65 -16.59 4.20
N GLU A 210 -15.75 -16.20 5.09
CA GLU A 210 -14.35 -16.60 5.14
C GLU A 210 -14.14 -18.03 5.62
N TRP A 211 -15.13 -18.63 6.29
CA TRP A 211 -15.08 -20.01 6.75
C TRP A 211 -15.83 -20.96 5.82
N THR A 212 -15.21 -22.10 5.52
CA THR A 212 -15.82 -23.22 4.82
C THR A 212 -16.12 -24.34 5.79
N GLU A 213 -17.37 -24.79 5.83
CA GLU A 213 -17.81 -25.88 6.69
C GLU A 213 -17.67 -27.26 6.01
N VAL A 214 -17.20 -28.23 6.80
CA VAL A 214 -17.16 -29.65 6.44
C VAL A 214 -17.87 -30.46 7.52
N GLY A 215 -18.85 -31.29 7.12
CA GLY A 215 -19.63 -32.15 8.01
C GLY A 215 -21.04 -31.63 8.34
N GLY A 216 -21.26 -30.32 8.29
CA GLY A 216 -22.60 -29.69 8.35
C GLY A 216 -23.19 -29.56 9.76
N ASN A 217 -22.36 -29.60 10.81
CA ASN A 217 -22.78 -29.60 12.20
C ASN A 217 -22.21 -28.44 13.03
N SER A 218 -21.75 -27.38 12.36
CA SER A 218 -21.30 -26.13 12.97
C SER A 218 -22.41 -25.08 12.95
N SER A 219 -22.47 -24.26 13.99
CA SER A 219 -23.42 -23.14 14.09
C SER A 219 -22.94 -22.11 15.10
N ILE A 220 -23.40 -20.86 14.96
CA ILE A 220 -23.18 -19.86 16.00
C ILE A 220 -24.29 -19.94 17.03
N VAL A 221 -23.94 -20.25 18.28
CA VAL A 221 -24.88 -20.36 19.40
C VAL A 221 -24.33 -19.58 20.58
N ASN A 222 -25.14 -18.64 21.12
CA ASN A 222 -24.72 -17.73 22.20
C ASN A 222 -23.41 -16.98 21.88
N ASN A 223 -23.25 -16.55 20.62
CA ASN A 223 -22.06 -15.86 20.13
C ASN A 223 -20.77 -16.70 20.25
N GLU A 224 -20.89 -18.00 20.06
CA GLU A 224 -19.76 -18.93 20.04
C GLU A 224 -19.93 -19.87 18.84
N LEU A 225 -18.83 -20.16 18.16
CA LEU A 225 -18.80 -21.26 17.21
C LEU A 225 -19.01 -22.56 17.99
N THR A 226 -20.13 -23.21 17.75
CA THR A 226 -20.49 -24.50 18.36
C THR A 226 -20.49 -25.59 17.30
N ILE A 227 -19.67 -26.63 17.49
CA ILE A 227 -19.69 -27.84 16.66
C ILE A 227 -20.29 -28.98 17.48
N VAL A 228 -21.35 -29.62 16.97
CA VAL A 228 -22.15 -30.61 17.69
C VAL A 228 -22.03 -32.01 17.09
N SER A 229 -22.08 -33.04 17.93
CA SER A 229 -22.15 -34.42 17.47
C SER A 229 -23.51 -34.75 16.84
N ALA A 230 -23.56 -35.05 15.54
CA ALA A 230 -24.81 -35.32 14.81
C ALA A 230 -25.28 -36.79 14.81
N GLY A 231 -25.13 -37.50 15.93
CA GLY A 231 -25.66 -38.87 16.09
C GLY A 231 -24.95 -39.96 15.25
N ALA A 232 -23.88 -39.61 14.55
CA ALA A 232 -22.93 -40.52 13.93
C ALA A 232 -21.51 -40.22 14.44
N SER A 233 -20.58 -41.15 14.27
CA SER A 233 -19.16 -40.87 14.51
C SER A 233 -18.57 -40.14 13.31
N GLY A 234 -17.78 -39.09 13.55
CA GLY A 234 -17.20 -38.27 12.50
C GLY A 234 -16.24 -37.21 13.02
N LEU A 235 -15.60 -36.51 12.09
CA LEU A 235 -14.81 -35.31 12.31
C LEU A 235 -15.48 -34.17 11.54
N ASP A 236 -16.07 -33.23 12.26
CA ASP A 236 -16.67 -32.02 11.68
C ASP A 236 -15.75 -30.83 11.95
N TYR A 237 -15.61 -29.93 10.98
CA TYR A 237 -14.74 -28.77 11.12
C TYR A 237 -15.16 -27.60 10.24
N VAL A 238 -14.69 -26.41 10.60
CA VAL A 238 -14.70 -25.22 9.75
C VAL A 238 -13.27 -24.77 9.51
N PHE A 239 -12.94 -24.39 8.28
CA PHE A 239 -11.58 -23.97 7.92
C PHE A 239 -11.55 -22.68 7.12
N GLN A 240 -10.42 -22.00 7.15
CA GLN A 240 -10.15 -20.77 6.40
C GLN A 240 -8.74 -20.84 5.78
N ASN A 241 -8.57 -20.29 4.57
CA ASN A 241 -7.25 -20.07 3.97
C ASN A 241 -6.70 -18.70 4.45
N VAL A 242 -5.50 -18.71 5.03
CA VAL A 242 -4.85 -17.54 5.64
C VAL A 242 -3.54 -17.16 4.93
N SER A 243 -3.24 -17.73 3.76
CA SER A 243 -1.97 -17.48 3.05
C SER A 243 -1.75 -16.03 2.62
N SER A 244 -2.82 -15.23 2.51
CA SER A 244 -2.74 -13.79 2.24
C SER A 244 -2.63 -12.94 3.50
N ALA A 245 -2.82 -13.50 4.70
CA ALA A 245 -2.88 -12.74 5.94
C ALA A 245 -1.51 -12.58 6.62
N TYR A 246 -0.64 -13.59 6.50
CA TYR A 246 0.74 -13.58 6.98
C TYR A 246 1.56 -14.68 6.28
N ASN A 247 2.89 -14.69 6.46
CA ASN A 247 3.73 -15.76 5.92
C ASN A 247 3.48 -17.09 6.65
N THR A 248 2.74 -18.00 5.99
CA THR A 248 2.36 -19.33 6.49
C THR A 248 3.49 -20.35 6.42
N ASN A 249 4.60 -20.04 5.73
CA ASN A 249 5.85 -20.78 5.83
C ASN A 249 6.66 -20.26 7.03
N LEU A 250 6.26 -20.72 8.21
CA LEU A 250 6.74 -20.23 9.50
C LEU A 250 8.27 -20.22 9.64
N GLY A 251 8.98 -21.20 9.06
CA GLY A 251 10.43 -21.31 9.12
C GLY A 251 11.18 -20.33 8.22
N SER A 252 10.48 -19.73 7.24
CA SER A 252 10.97 -18.62 6.41
C SER A 252 10.46 -17.25 6.88
N SER A 253 9.51 -17.24 7.82
CA SER A 253 8.97 -16.01 8.40
C SER A 253 10.02 -15.30 9.26
N SER A 254 10.01 -13.98 9.22
CA SER A 254 10.73 -13.11 10.16
C SER A 254 9.91 -12.78 11.41
N ASP A 255 8.60 -13.08 11.38
CA ASP A 255 7.64 -12.59 12.36
C ASP A 255 7.36 -13.65 13.43
N ILE A 256 7.30 -13.23 14.69
CA ILE A 256 6.68 -14.04 15.73
C ILE A 256 5.20 -14.15 15.39
N VAL A 257 4.70 -15.37 15.26
CA VAL A 257 3.27 -15.62 15.04
C VAL A 257 2.62 -16.03 16.35
N THR A 258 1.53 -15.36 16.71
CA THR A 258 0.77 -15.62 17.93
C THR A 258 -0.66 -15.97 17.57
N TRP A 259 -1.16 -17.09 18.09
CA TRP A 259 -2.55 -17.52 17.98
C TRP A 259 -3.22 -17.43 19.34
N GLU A 260 -4.34 -16.73 19.41
CA GLU A 260 -5.12 -16.49 20.60
C GLU A 260 -6.56 -16.88 20.33
N PHE A 261 -7.15 -17.73 21.20
CA PHE A 261 -8.54 -18.17 21.04
C PHE A 261 -9.08 -18.73 22.34
N ASN A 262 -10.40 -18.85 22.40
CA ASN A 262 -11.11 -19.53 23.47
C ASN A 262 -11.59 -20.91 23.03
N MET A 263 -11.66 -21.84 23.99
CA MET A 263 -12.15 -23.19 23.76
C MET A 263 -12.89 -23.74 24.98
N ARG A 264 -13.94 -24.51 24.75
CA ARG A 264 -14.64 -25.29 25.78
C ARG A 264 -15.27 -26.54 25.19
N LYS A 265 -15.40 -27.59 25.98
CA LYS A 265 -16.23 -28.76 25.67
C LYS A 265 -17.29 -28.96 26.75
N ASN A 266 -18.37 -29.67 26.42
CA ASN A 266 -19.41 -30.02 27.39
C ASN A 266 -19.34 -31.49 27.88
N VAL A 267 -18.37 -32.27 27.39
CA VAL A 267 -18.12 -33.67 27.77
C VAL A 267 -16.88 -33.80 28.63
N GLY A 268 -16.85 -34.77 29.55
CA GLY A 268 -15.66 -35.07 30.35
C GLY A 268 -14.73 -36.07 29.65
N ASN A 269 -13.42 -35.88 29.78
CA ASN A 269 -12.35 -36.80 29.38
C ASN A 269 -12.41 -37.31 27.92
N PRO A 270 -12.41 -36.42 26.91
CA PRO A 270 -12.25 -36.79 25.51
C PRO A 270 -11.01 -37.67 25.29
N SER A 271 -11.19 -38.78 24.57
CA SER A 271 -10.15 -39.80 24.35
C SER A 271 -9.31 -39.59 23.07
N GLY A 272 -9.52 -38.47 22.36
CA GLY A 272 -8.76 -38.06 21.19
C GLY A 272 -9.44 -38.36 19.84
N PHE A 273 -8.62 -38.60 18.82
CA PHE A 273 -9.00 -38.46 17.42
C PHE A 273 -9.22 -39.77 16.66
N ASN A 274 -9.02 -40.95 17.27
CA ASN A 274 -9.35 -42.18 16.54
C ASN A 274 -10.86 -42.28 16.25
N SER A 275 -11.22 -43.06 15.24
CA SER A 275 -12.63 -43.32 14.89
C SER A 275 -13.47 -43.73 16.11
N GLY A 276 -14.57 -43.00 16.34
CA GLY A 276 -15.50 -43.22 17.43
C GLY A 276 -15.07 -42.65 18.79
N GLN A 277 -13.90 -42.02 18.87
CA GLN A 277 -13.45 -41.27 20.03
C GLN A 277 -13.96 -39.82 19.99
N THR A 278 -13.63 -39.02 21.00
CA THR A 278 -14.03 -37.62 21.07
C THR A 278 -12.81 -36.77 21.39
N GLY A 279 -12.64 -35.65 20.69
CA GLY A 279 -11.51 -34.74 20.84
C GLY A 279 -11.76 -33.45 20.07
N GLY A 280 -11.30 -32.32 20.61
CA GLY A 280 -11.42 -31.01 19.97
C GLY A 280 -10.07 -30.48 19.54
N ALA A 281 -10.00 -29.75 18.44
CA ALA A 281 -8.77 -29.14 17.97
C ALA A 281 -8.99 -27.72 17.44
N PHE A 282 -7.97 -26.88 17.60
CA PHE A 282 -7.74 -25.74 16.73
C PHE A 282 -6.44 -25.97 15.96
N ILE A 283 -6.55 -26.08 14.64
CA ILE A 283 -5.42 -26.27 13.72
C ILE A 283 -4.81 -24.88 13.49
N LEU A 284 -3.57 -24.72 13.92
CA LEU A 284 -2.81 -23.47 13.81
C LEU A 284 -2.31 -23.20 12.38
N GLY A 285 -2.21 -24.27 11.58
CA GLY A 285 -1.80 -24.24 10.19
C GLY A 285 -1.69 -25.66 9.63
N SER A 286 -2.16 -25.85 8.39
CA SER A 286 -2.19 -27.12 7.66
C SER A 286 -1.77 -26.91 6.21
N THR A 287 -1.06 -27.89 5.63
CA THR A 287 -0.75 -27.89 4.18
C THR A 287 -1.93 -28.20 3.28
N ASP A 288 -3.05 -28.64 3.85
CA ASP A 288 -4.25 -29.05 3.11
C ASP A 288 -5.51 -28.53 3.80
N SER A 289 -6.48 -28.09 3.00
CA SER A 289 -7.81 -27.67 3.47
C SER A 289 -8.62 -28.84 4.03
N ASP A 290 -8.38 -30.06 3.54
CA ASP A 290 -8.90 -31.26 4.16
C ASP A 290 -7.97 -31.67 5.31
N ILE A 291 -8.35 -31.31 6.54
CA ILE A 291 -7.52 -31.58 7.74
C ILE A 291 -7.41 -33.07 8.10
N THR A 292 -8.15 -33.95 7.42
CA THR A 292 -7.93 -35.41 7.49
C THR A 292 -6.73 -35.86 6.63
N GLN A 293 -6.15 -34.91 5.90
CA GLN A 293 -4.96 -35.06 5.08
C GLN A 293 -3.95 -33.95 5.45
N GLY A 294 -2.77 -33.98 4.83
CA GLY A 294 -1.76 -32.94 5.04
C GLY A 294 -1.01 -33.01 6.38
N ASN A 295 -0.16 -32.01 6.60
CA ASN A 295 0.71 -31.91 7.78
C ASN A 295 0.55 -30.53 8.42
N GLY A 296 0.80 -30.42 9.72
CA GLY A 296 0.63 -29.14 10.40
C GLY A 296 0.86 -29.16 11.90
N TYR A 297 0.36 -28.11 12.55
CA TYR A 297 0.35 -27.94 14.01
C TYR A 297 -1.06 -27.67 14.50
N ALA A 298 -1.39 -28.17 15.68
CA ALA A 298 -2.69 -27.97 16.29
C ALA A 298 -2.58 -27.87 17.82
N VAL A 299 -3.49 -27.11 18.41
CA VAL A 299 -3.83 -27.26 19.83
C VAL A 299 -4.95 -28.28 19.92
N VAL A 300 -4.74 -29.34 20.68
CA VAL A 300 -5.70 -30.43 20.86
C VAL A 300 -6.14 -30.57 22.31
N LEU A 301 -7.39 -30.98 22.47
CA LEU A 301 -8.04 -31.36 23.71
C LEU A 301 -8.50 -32.81 23.57
N GLY A 302 -8.00 -33.67 24.46
CA GLY A 302 -8.21 -35.11 24.45
C GLY A 302 -6.96 -35.93 24.09
N GLY A 303 -6.84 -37.12 24.68
CA GLY A 303 -5.69 -38.00 24.50
C GLY A 303 -5.86 -39.40 25.10
N PRO A 304 -4.91 -40.32 24.87
CA PRO A 304 -4.98 -41.67 25.41
C PRO A 304 -4.71 -41.64 26.93
N GLY A 305 -5.78 -41.62 27.74
CA GLY A 305 -5.69 -41.55 29.20
C GLY A 305 -6.99 -41.08 29.84
N ALA A 306 -6.93 -40.74 31.14
CA ALA A 306 -8.06 -40.19 31.88
C ALA A 306 -7.96 -38.68 32.15
N ASN A 307 -6.80 -38.06 31.88
CA ASN A 307 -6.60 -36.61 32.04
C ASN A 307 -6.86 -35.92 30.70
N ASP A 308 -7.57 -34.80 30.73
CA ASP A 308 -7.84 -33.99 29.55
C ASP A 308 -6.95 -32.75 29.44
N GLU A 309 -5.68 -32.99 29.16
CA GLU A 309 -4.71 -31.93 28.96
C GLU A 309 -4.84 -31.26 27.59
N ILE A 310 -4.73 -29.94 27.58
CA ILE A 310 -4.53 -29.16 26.37
C ILE A 310 -3.07 -29.30 25.95
N ARG A 311 -2.85 -29.71 24.70
CA ARG A 311 -1.53 -30.00 24.15
C ARG A 311 -1.33 -29.25 22.85
N LEU A 312 -0.12 -28.74 22.64
CA LEU A 312 0.35 -28.36 21.32
C LEU A 312 0.95 -29.61 20.67
N VAL A 313 0.48 -29.96 19.48
CA VAL A 313 0.95 -31.13 18.73
C VAL A 313 1.37 -30.73 17.32
N SER A 314 2.31 -31.47 16.76
CA SER A 314 2.51 -31.54 15.30
C SER A 314 1.84 -32.80 14.78
N TYR A 315 1.29 -32.76 13.57
CA TYR A 315 0.66 -33.93 12.95
C TYR A 315 1.12 -34.15 11.52
N THR A 316 1.19 -35.42 11.12
CA THR A 316 1.59 -35.84 9.77
C THR A 316 0.53 -36.76 9.19
N GLY A 317 0.02 -36.43 8.00
CA GLY A 317 -1.01 -37.21 7.30
C GLY A 317 -2.41 -37.10 7.90
N GLY A 318 -2.77 -35.94 8.45
CA GLY A 318 -4.11 -35.64 9.00
C GLY A 318 -4.23 -35.70 10.53
N ILE A 319 -5.22 -34.97 11.06
CA ILE A 319 -5.53 -34.88 12.51
C ILE A 319 -6.40 -36.06 13.02
N ASP A 320 -6.95 -36.89 12.12
CA ASP A 320 -8.02 -37.86 12.33
C ASP A 320 -7.60 -39.20 12.98
N ALA A 321 -6.37 -39.29 13.49
CA ALA A 321 -5.90 -40.45 14.24
C ALA A 321 -4.87 -40.05 15.30
N ASN A 322 -4.99 -40.62 16.50
CA ASN A 322 -4.05 -40.35 17.59
C ASN A 322 -2.60 -40.76 17.24
N SER A 323 -2.42 -41.73 16.33
CA SER A 323 -1.10 -42.15 15.85
C SER A 323 -0.40 -41.11 14.97
N ASN A 324 -1.14 -40.14 14.44
CA ASN A 324 -0.58 -39.09 13.59
C ASN A 324 -0.06 -37.91 14.42
N LEU A 325 -0.46 -37.82 15.69
CA LEU A 325 -0.15 -36.70 16.57
C LEU A 325 1.16 -36.95 17.33
N THR A 326 2.03 -35.94 17.36
CA THR A 326 3.24 -35.90 18.19
C THR A 326 3.19 -34.69 19.10
N ASP A 327 3.29 -34.91 20.41
CA ASP A 327 3.26 -33.82 21.39
C ASP A 327 4.51 -32.94 21.25
N VAL A 328 4.28 -31.64 21.06
CA VAL A 328 5.30 -30.59 21.09
C VAL A 328 5.38 -30.03 22.51
N ILE A 329 4.23 -29.68 23.11
CA ILE A 329 4.11 -29.26 24.51
C ILE A 329 2.85 -29.91 25.10
N ALA A 330 2.97 -30.54 26.27
CA ALA A 330 1.86 -31.12 27.02
C ALA A 330 1.74 -30.46 28.40
N ALA A 331 0.58 -29.86 28.69
CA ALA A 331 0.38 -29.00 29.86
C ALA A 331 0.17 -29.75 31.19
N GLY A 332 -0.07 -31.07 31.16
CA GLY A 332 -0.23 -31.93 32.35
C GLY A 332 -1.42 -31.60 33.27
N THR A 333 -2.18 -30.55 32.97
CA THR A 333 -3.27 -30.01 33.79
C THR A 333 -4.60 -30.30 33.11
N ASP A 334 -5.54 -30.86 33.87
CA ASP A 334 -6.91 -31.13 33.40
C ASP A 334 -7.80 -29.92 33.70
N PHE A 335 -8.48 -29.41 32.67
CA PHE A 335 -9.38 -28.25 32.76
C PHE A 335 -10.86 -28.65 32.79
N GLU A 336 -11.17 -29.95 32.87
CA GLU A 336 -12.52 -30.48 33.01
C GLU A 336 -13.50 -29.87 31.99
N ASN A 337 -14.50 -29.10 32.38
CA ASN A 337 -15.44 -28.44 31.46
C ASN A 337 -15.40 -26.90 31.53
N SER A 338 -14.31 -26.36 32.07
CA SER A 338 -14.07 -24.92 32.18
C SER A 338 -14.00 -24.24 30.81
N HIS A 339 -14.29 -22.94 30.80
CA HIS A 339 -13.91 -22.08 29.69
C HIS A 339 -12.42 -21.81 29.79
N VAL A 340 -11.69 -21.99 28.68
CA VAL A 340 -10.26 -21.68 28.66
C VAL A 340 -9.94 -20.61 27.62
N SER A 341 -8.99 -19.75 27.97
CA SER A 341 -8.27 -18.88 27.04
C SER A 341 -6.94 -19.55 26.71
N ILE A 342 -6.60 -19.63 25.42
CA ILE A 342 -5.38 -20.28 24.93
C ILE A 342 -4.58 -19.26 24.12
N ARG A 343 -3.26 -19.24 24.32
CA ARG A 343 -2.31 -18.55 23.44
C ARG A 343 -1.21 -19.50 23.02
N VAL A 344 -0.86 -19.49 21.74
CA VAL A 344 0.34 -20.17 21.20
C VAL A 344 1.22 -19.12 20.56
N VAL A 345 2.52 -19.17 20.83
CA VAL A 345 3.51 -18.26 20.23
C VAL A 345 4.55 -19.11 19.51
N TYR A 346 4.86 -18.78 18.26
CA TYR A 346 6.01 -19.32 17.53
C TYR A 346 7.00 -18.21 17.19
N SER A 347 8.27 -18.42 17.55
CA SER A 347 9.38 -17.52 17.22
C SER A 347 10.27 -18.16 16.14
N PRO A 348 10.25 -17.66 14.88
CA PRO A 348 11.03 -18.24 13.79
C PRO A 348 12.54 -18.20 14.03
N LEU A 349 13.05 -17.13 14.65
CA LEU A 349 14.47 -16.94 14.91
C LEU A 349 15.07 -18.05 15.78
N THR A 350 14.29 -18.53 16.75
CA THR A 350 14.71 -19.55 17.72
C THR A 350 14.08 -20.91 17.48
N ASN A 351 13.09 -20.99 16.58
CA ASN A 351 12.19 -22.13 16.38
C ASN A 351 11.47 -22.59 17.65
N ILE A 352 11.27 -21.67 18.60
CA ILE A 352 10.61 -21.95 19.87
C ILE A 352 9.11 -21.76 19.71
N TRP A 353 8.36 -22.77 20.12
CA TRP A 353 6.94 -22.71 20.40
C TRP A 353 6.72 -22.52 21.90
N GLU A 354 5.72 -21.73 22.27
CA GLU A 354 5.23 -21.60 23.66
C GLU A 354 3.71 -21.73 23.70
N LEU A 355 3.21 -22.46 24.69
CA LEU A 355 1.77 -22.65 24.92
C LEU A 355 1.38 -22.01 26.25
N PHE A 356 0.33 -21.19 26.24
CA PHE A 356 -0.31 -20.62 27.43
C PHE A 356 -1.75 -21.09 27.50
N VAL A 357 -2.21 -21.43 28.70
CA VAL A 357 -3.59 -21.83 28.95
C VAL A 357 -4.06 -21.24 30.27
N ARG A 358 -5.12 -20.43 30.24
CA ARG A 358 -5.78 -19.84 31.41
C ARG A 358 -7.17 -20.43 31.58
N ASP A 359 -7.49 -20.84 32.80
CA ASP A 359 -8.86 -21.19 33.20
C ASP A 359 -9.66 -19.90 33.46
N ASP A 360 -10.71 -19.67 32.69
CA ASP A 360 -11.61 -18.51 32.82
C ASP A 360 -12.84 -18.80 33.68
N GLY A 361 -13.02 -20.05 34.14
CA GLY A 361 -14.16 -20.49 34.93
C GLY A 361 -15.46 -20.57 34.13
N ASP A 362 -16.45 -19.75 34.49
CA ASP A 362 -17.83 -19.88 34.04
C ASP A 362 -18.15 -19.21 32.69
N SER A 363 -17.24 -18.41 32.13
CA SER A 363 -17.40 -17.73 30.84
C SER A 363 -16.06 -17.44 30.17
N PHE A 364 -16.03 -17.30 28.84
CA PHE A 364 -14.82 -16.88 28.13
C PHE A 364 -14.39 -15.45 28.52
N ASN A 365 -13.11 -15.30 28.86
CA ASN A 365 -12.45 -14.00 28.91
C ASN A 365 -11.65 -13.79 27.62
N ASN A 366 -11.31 -12.53 27.31
CA ASN A 366 -10.50 -12.23 26.13
C ASN A 366 -9.07 -12.86 26.28
N PRO A 367 -8.62 -13.70 25.34
CA PRO A 367 -7.31 -14.33 25.38
C PRO A 367 -6.12 -13.36 25.33
N VAL A 368 -6.28 -12.15 24.77
CA VAL A 368 -5.23 -11.09 24.77
C VAL A 368 -4.73 -10.76 26.19
N SER A 369 -5.58 -10.95 27.19
CA SER A 369 -5.23 -10.69 28.60
C SER A 369 -4.46 -11.85 29.28
N ILE A 370 -4.08 -12.90 28.53
CA ILE A 370 -3.24 -13.98 29.05
C ILE A 370 -1.85 -13.43 29.41
N ASP A 371 -1.42 -13.67 30.65
CA ASP A 371 -0.10 -13.29 31.12
C ASP A 371 0.90 -14.47 31.13
N ALA A 372 2.14 -14.18 31.51
CA ALA A 372 3.20 -15.19 31.59
C ALA A 372 2.94 -16.31 32.62
N SER A 373 2.10 -16.07 33.64
CA SER A 373 1.76 -17.09 34.65
C SER A 373 0.93 -18.24 34.08
N SER A 374 0.31 -18.00 32.93
CA SER A 374 -0.48 -18.99 32.20
C SER A 374 0.36 -19.91 31.30
N SER A 375 1.68 -19.71 31.21
CA SER A 375 2.56 -20.57 30.39
C SER A 375 2.51 -22.03 30.86
N ARG A 376 2.52 -22.95 29.90
CA ARG A 376 2.48 -24.41 30.06
C ARG A 376 3.73 -25.09 29.50
N GLY A 377 4.67 -24.30 28.99
CA GLY A 377 5.98 -24.77 28.55
C GLY A 377 6.37 -24.22 27.19
N THR A 378 7.64 -24.43 26.87
CA THR A 378 8.26 -24.05 25.60
C THR A 378 8.93 -25.26 24.96
N ALA A 379 8.93 -25.35 23.64
CA ALA A 379 9.66 -26.42 22.92
C ALA A 379 10.23 -25.90 21.61
N VAL A 380 11.42 -26.38 21.24
CA VAL A 380 11.96 -26.17 19.89
C VAL A 380 11.38 -27.24 18.97
N ASN A 381 10.69 -26.84 17.90
CA ASN A 381 10.17 -27.77 16.91
C ASN A 381 10.14 -27.14 15.50
N THR A 382 10.68 -27.86 14.52
CA THR A 382 10.81 -27.42 13.12
C THR A 382 10.19 -28.41 12.12
N THR A 383 9.42 -29.40 12.60
CA THR A 383 8.98 -30.54 11.81
C THR A 383 8.19 -30.13 10.55
N HIS A 384 7.32 -29.12 10.66
CA HIS A 384 6.50 -28.64 9.54
C HIS A 384 6.63 -27.13 9.30
N THR A 385 7.53 -26.44 10.00
CA THR A 385 7.66 -24.97 9.90
C THR A 385 8.10 -24.51 8.50
N ASN A 386 8.84 -25.32 7.75
CA ASN A 386 9.29 -24.99 6.39
C ASN A 386 8.28 -25.33 5.27
N LEU A 387 7.05 -25.74 5.64
CA LEU A 387 5.96 -26.00 4.70
C LEU A 387 5.02 -24.79 4.67
N ASN A 388 4.28 -24.61 3.58
CA ASN A 388 3.22 -23.61 3.51
C ASN A 388 1.98 -24.14 4.26
N LEU A 389 1.75 -23.62 5.46
CA LEU A 389 0.67 -24.03 6.36
C LEU A 389 -0.57 -23.13 6.18
N ASP A 390 -1.12 -23.12 4.97
CA ASP A 390 -2.08 -22.12 4.49
C ASP A 390 -3.46 -22.18 5.16
N PHE A 391 -3.81 -23.27 5.83
CA PHE A 391 -5.17 -23.46 6.35
C PHE A 391 -5.23 -23.57 7.87
N ILE A 392 -6.11 -22.79 8.49
CA ILE A 392 -6.49 -22.94 9.91
C ILE A 392 -7.87 -23.60 10.00
N ALA A 393 -8.16 -24.29 11.11
CA ALA A 393 -9.46 -24.93 11.29
C ALA A 393 -9.85 -25.14 12.75
N PHE A 394 -11.14 -25.00 13.06
CA PHE A 394 -11.75 -25.45 14.31
C PHE A 394 -12.43 -26.80 14.08
N ALA A 395 -12.11 -27.82 14.87
CA ALA A 395 -12.52 -29.19 14.59
C ALA A 395 -13.01 -29.97 15.82
N TRP A 396 -13.99 -30.85 15.59
CA TRP A 396 -14.55 -31.75 16.59
C TRP A 396 -14.58 -33.19 16.07
N ASN A 397 -13.75 -34.06 16.63
CA ASN A 397 -13.89 -35.51 16.46
C ASN A 397 -14.92 -35.99 17.49
N HIS A 398 -15.90 -36.78 17.07
CA HIS A 398 -16.96 -37.22 17.97
C HIS A 398 -17.44 -38.65 17.72
N GLY A 399 -17.95 -39.27 18.79
CA GLY A 399 -18.70 -40.52 18.75
C GLY A 399 -20.18 -40.29 18.42
N ALA A 400 -20.96 -41.37 18.32
CA ALA A 400 -22.40 -41.33 18.01
C ALA A 400 -23.31 -40.82 19.15
N GLN A 401 -22.80 -39.97 20.06
CA GLN A 401 -23.60 -39.34 21.12
C GLN A 401 -24.42 -38.17 20.53
N ASN A 402 -25.58 -37.84 21.08
CA ASN A 402 -26.48 -36.80 20.51
C ASN A 402 -26.34 -35.42 21.17
N THR A 403 -25.38 -35.22 22.09
CA THR A 403 -25.32 -33.99 22.92
C THR A 403 -23.90 -33.49 23.19
N ALA A 404 -22.86 -34.02 22.54
CA ALA A 404 -21.49 -33.61 22.78
C ALA A 404 -21.13 -32.41 21.90
N THR A 405 -20.54 -31.37 22.51
CA THR A 405 -20.18 -30.12 21.81
C THR A 405 -18.78 -29.65 22.18
N VAL A 406 -18.18 -28.94 21.23
CA VAL A 406 -17.07 -28.03 21.46
C VAL A 406 -17.47 -26.63 21.00
N ASN A 407 -16.99 -25.65 21.77
CA ASN A 407 -17.31 -24.24 21.66
C ASN A 407 -15.99 -23.47 21.50
N TYR A 408 -15.93 -22.55 20.54
CA TYR A 408 -14.79 -21.68 20.28
C TYR A 408 -15.23 -20.21 20.23
N ASN A 409 -14.33 -19.31 20.63
CA ASN A 409 -14.57 -17.87 20.59
C ASN A 409 -13.27 -17.06 20.45
N ASN A 410 -13.36 -15.75 20.17
CA ASN A 410 -12.29 -14.74 20.23
C ASN A 410 -10.98 -15.17 19.55
N LEU A 411 -11.06 -15.62 18.29
CA LEU A 411 -9.87 -15.88 17.49
C LEU A 411 -9.14 -14.55 17.21
N CYS A 412 -7.84 -14.53 17.47
CA CYS A 412 -6.91 -13.51 17.01
C CYS A 412 -5.60 -14.20 16.60
N ILE A 413 -5.14 -13.97 15.39
CA ILE A 413 -3.79 -14.33 14.94
C ILE A 413 -3.03 -13.04 14.68
N SER A 414 -1.95 -12.81 15.41
CA SER A 414 -1.11 -11.61 15.25
C SER A 414 0.31 -11.98 14.88
N THR A 415 0.96 -11.10 14.12
CA THR A 415 2.39 -11.18 13.83
C THR A 415 3.12 -10.03 14.52
N ALA A 416 4.31 -10.30 15.05
CA ALA A 416 5.18 -9.29 15.63
C ALA A 416 6.61 -9.50 15.12
N PHE A 417 7.10 -8.56 14.32
CA PHE A 417 8.48 -8.57 13.85
C PHE A 417 9.40 -8.03 14.97
N THR A 418 10.39 -8.80 15.40
CA THR A 418 11.41 -8.31 16.35
C THR A 418 12.73 -8.07 15.64
N CYS A 419 13.28 -6.86 15.76
CA CYS A 419 14.60 -6.56 15.22
C CYS A 419 15.68 -7.42 15.89
N ALA A 420 16.38 -8.24 15.12
CA ALA A 420 17.39 -9.18 15.62
C ALA A 420 18.67 -8.47 16.08
N THR A 421 18.99 -7.33 15.45
CA THR A 421 20.22 -6.58 15.65
C THR A 421 19.98 -5.08 15.63
N THR A 422 20.96 -4.29 16.07
CA THR A 422 20.95 -2.83 16.01
C THR A 422 22.24 -2.35 15.36
N THR A 423 22.16 -1.34 14.51
CA THR A 423 23.31 -0.67 13.91
C THR A 423 23.12 0.84 13.97
N THR A 424 24.19 1.56 14.28
CA THR A 424 24.18 3.00 14.52
C THR A 424 25.10 3.71 13.53
N TRP A 425 24.58 4.77 12.91
CA TRP A 425 25.35 5.69 12.09
C TRP A 425 25.98 6.79 12.95
N ASP A 426 27.31 6.79 13.03
CA ASP A 426 28.09 7.73 13.85
C ASP A 426 28.51 9.02 13.12
N GLY A 427 28.10 9.18 11.87
CA GLY A 427 28.49 10.30 10.98
C GLY A 427 29.57 9.93 9.97
N THR A 428 30.20 8.77 10.11
CA THR A 428 31.22 8.26 9.19
C THR A 428 30.94 6.83 8.74
N ASN A 429 30.54 5.94 9.67
CA ASN A 429 30.26 4.54 9.37
C ASN A 429 29.07 4.03 10.18
N TRP A 430 28.51 2.91 9.72
CA TRP A 430 27.63 2.06 10.52
C TRP A 430 28.47 1.14 11.41
N ASP A 431 28.25 1.15 12.73
CA ASP A 431 29.05 0.39 13.69
C ASP A 431 28.93 -1.15 13.51
N ASN A 432 27.77 -1.63 13.05
CA ASN A 432 27.49 -3.04 12.78
C ASN A 432 27.15 -3.30 11.29
N GLY A 433 27.67 -2.47 10.39
CA GLY A 433 27.38 -2.54 8.96
C GLY A 433 26.04 -1.90 8.58
N VAL A 434 25.81 -1.74 7.28
CA VAL A 434 24.58 -1.13 6.75
C VAL A 434 23.37 -1.91 7.26
N PRO A 435 22.32 -1.25 7.80
CA PRO A 435 21.14 -1.94 8.28
C PRO A 435 20.45 -2.72 7.17
N THR A 436 19.69 -3.71 7.61
CA THR A 436 18.84 -4.59 6.82
C THR A 436 17.44 -4.60 7.43
N LEU A 437 16.46 -5.19 6.77
CA LEU A 437 15.11 -5.38 7.32
C LEU A 437 15.06 -6.15 8.64
N THR A 438 16.16 -6.79 9.09
CA THR A 438 16.26 -7.47 10.39
C THR A 438 16.95 -6.63 11.47
N SER A 439 17.43 -5.42 11.14
CA SER A 439 18.25 -4.58 12.03
C SER A 439 17.59 -3.24 12.32
N THR A 440 17.51 -2.83 13.58
CA THR A 440 17.16 -1.45 13.94
C THR A 440 18.28 -0.52 13.49
N ALA A 441 17.95 0.50 12.70
CA ALA A 441 18.84 1.57 12.30
C ALA A 441 18.72 2.76 13.26
N ILE A 442 19.85 3.20 13.81
CA ILE A 442 19.93 4.40 14.66
C ILE A 442 20.75 5.46 13.95
N ILE A 443 20.19 6.65 13.77
CA ILE A 443 20.85 7.81 13.17
C ILE A 443 21.29 8.76 14.29
N ASP A 444 22.58 8.73 14.64
CA ASP A 444 23.19 9.54 15.71
C ASP A 444 23.92 10.80 15.20
N ALA A 445 24.13 10.87 13.90
CA ALA A 445 24.71 12.02 13.22
C ALA A 445 24.03 12.21 11.86
N ASN A 446 24.32 13.32 11.18
CA ASN A 446 23.70 13.61 9.89
C ASN A 446 23.97 12.50 8.87
N TYR A 447 22.90 12.02 8.24
CA TYR A 447 22.90 11.01 7.19
C TYR A 447 22.17 11.56 5.97
N ASN A 448 22.80 11.46 4.80
CA ASN A 448 22.17 11.84 3.55
C ASN A 448 22.29 10.66 2.57
N THR A 449 21.15 10.22 2.04
CA THR A 449 21.06 8.99 1.23
C THR A 449 21.87 9.06 -0.07
N ILE A 450 22.11 10.26 -0.61
CA ILE A 450 22.93 10.44 -1.82
C ILE A 450 24.42 10.37 -1.50
N THR A 451 24.86 10.91 -0.36
CA THR A 451 26.28 10.86 0.02
C THR A 451 26.67 9.57 0.72
N ASN A 452 25.74 8.92 1.43
CA ASN A 452 26.01 7.79 2.32
C ASN A 452 25.36 6.48 1.86
N GLY A 453 24.56 6.52 0.80
CA GLY A 453 23.83 5.37 0.26
C GLY A 453 22.42 5.24 0.83
N ASN A 454 21.61 4.44 0.15
CA ASN A 454 20.29 4.02 0.63
C ASN A 454 20.44 2.86 1.61
N PHE A 455 19.42 2.63 2.44
CA PHE A 455 19.41 1.50 3.35
C PHE A 455 17.99 1.02 3.67
N THR A 456 17.89 -0.20 4.18
CA THR A 456 16.65 -0.78 4.71
C THR A 456 16.81 -1.08 6.19
N ALA A 457 15.74 -1.08 6.97
CA ALA A 457 15.80 -1.27 8.41
C ALA A 457 14.58 -2.04 8.95
N CYS A 458 14.75 -2.78 10.03
CA CYS A 458 13.63 -3.33 10.80
C CYS A 458 12.81 -2.23 11.48
N SER A 459 13.49 -1.27 12.10
CA SER A 459 12.91 -0.07 12.71
C SER A 459 13.93 1.05 12.59
N LEU A 460 13.48 2.30 12.65
CA LEU A 460 14.33 3.46 12.47
C LEU A 460 14.21 4.42 13.65
N ILE A 461 15.35 4.83 14.21
CA ILE A 461 15.43 5.84 15.26
C ILE A 461 16.30 6.99 14.79
N VAL A 462 15.77 8.22 14.80
CA VAL A 462 16.54 9.45 14.53
C VAL A 462 16.75 10.20 15.85
N ASN A 463 17.99 10.27 16.31
CA ASN A 463 18.32 10.81 17.62
C ASN A 463 18.51 12.34 17.62
N THR A 464 18.53 12.91 18.84
CA THR A 464 18.69 14.34 19.07
C THR A 464 19.95 14.89 18.40
N GLY A 465 19.80 15.96 17.62
CA GLY A 465 20.92 16.61 16.93
C GLY A 465 21.33 15.93 15.62
N ALA A 466 20.73 14.80 15.26
CA ALA A 466 20.93 14.12 13.99
C ALA A 466 19.87 14.50 12.97
N THR A 467 20.26 14.57 11.69
CA THR A 467 19.36 14.76 10.55
C THR A 467 19.46 13.57 9.62
N LEU A 468 18.35 12.86 9.38
CA LEU A 468 18.21 11.94 8.26
C LEU A 468 17.56 12.68 7.09
N ASP A 469 18.31 12.87 6.01
CA ASP A 469 17.88 13.52 4.78
C ASP A 469 17.79 12.47 3.65
N ILE A 470 16.56 12.06 3.33
CA ILE A 470 16.27 11.22 2.16
C ILE A 470 16.26 12.14 0.95
N ALA A 471 17.43 12.31 0.37
CA ALA A 471 17.74 13.44 -0.47
C ALA A 471 17.24 13.28 -1.90
N ASN A 472 17.17 14.37 -2.65
CA ASN A 472 16.82 14.30 -4.06
C ASN A 472 17.94 13.59 -4.85
N PRO A 473 17.65 12.54 -5.65
CA PRO A 473 18.61 12.01 -6.61
C PRO A 473 18.96 13.08 -7.68
N PRO A 474 20.02 12.91 -8.48
CA PRO A 474 20.31 13.83 -9.58
C PRO A 474 19.12 14.03 -10.52
N PHE A 475 18.95 15.23 -11.09
CA PHE A 475 17.95 15.50 -12.13
C PHE A 475 18.50 16.43 -13.21
N PRO A 476 18.29 16.13 -14.50
CA PRO A 476 17.73 14.88 -15.04
C PRO A 476 18.56 13.65 -14.64
N GLN A 477 17.94 12.47 -14.62
CA GLN A 477 18.61 11.23 -14.20
C GLN A 477 19.78 10.87 -15.14
N PRO A 478 20.86 10.28 -14.63
CA PRO A 478 21.92 9.72 -15.47
C PRO A 478 21.45 8.43 -16.17
N ILE A 479 22.21 7.97 -17.18
CA ILE A 479 21.90 6.76 -17.98
C ILE A 479 21.64 5.52 -17.12
N THR A 480 22.30 5.42 -15.96
CA THR A 480 21.98 4.44 -14.93
C THR A 480 21.23 5.17 -13.81
N PRO A 481 19.89 5.06 -13.75
CA PRO A 481 19.08 5.80 -12.80
C PRO A 481 19.49 5.54 -11.35
N ILE A 482 19.36 6.55 -10.49
CA ILE A 482 19.76 6.48 -9.08
C ILE A 482 18.52 6.68 -8.21
N ALA A 483 18.17 5.67 -7.42
CA ALA A 483 17.14 5.78 -6.40
C ALA A 483 17.66 6.50 -5.14
N SER A 484 16.77 7.13 -4.40
CA SER A 484 17.05 7.71 -3.08
C SER A 484 15.96 7.29 -2.11
N TYR A 485 16.30 6.44 -1.14
CA TYR A 485 15.31 5.81 -0.29
C TYR A 485 15.82 5.39 1.09
N VAL A 486 14.86 5.28 2.01
CA VAL A 486 14.96 4.49 3.23
C VAL A 486 13.70 3.62 3.30
N GLU A 487 13.88 2.33 3.54
CA GLU A 487 12.79 1.36 3.71
C GLU A 487 12.78 0.84 5.14
N VAL A 488 11.62 0.81 5.79
CA VAL A 488 11.49 0.39 7.18
C VAL A 488 10.34 -0.60 7.33
N GLU A 489 10.61 -1.75 7.93
CA GLU A 489 9.59 -2.76 8.18
C GLU A 489 8.55 -2.26 9.20
N ASN A 490 9.02 -1.87 10.38
CA ASN A 490 8.21 -1.53 11.55
C ASN A 490 8.29 -0.03 11.89
N ASP A 491 8.32 0.26 13.19
CA ASP A 491 8.20 1.61 13.74
C ASP A 491 9.34 2.53 13.32
N ILE A 492 8.97 3.80 13.16
CA ILE A 492 9.89 4.93 13.00
C ILE A 492 9.71 5.86 14.19
N THR A 493 10.80 6.17 14.88
CA THR A 493 10.82 7.14 15.97
C THR A 493 11.78 8.29 15.64
N VAL A 494 11.24 9.50 15.59
CA VAL A 494 12.03 10.73 15.50
C VAL A 494 12.05 11.38 16.89
N ASN A 495 13.19 11.28 17.59
CA ASN A 495 13.33 11.79 18.95
C ASN A 495 13.39 13.32 18.99
N THR A 496 13.13 13.90 20.16
CA THR A 496 13.18 15.36 20.36
C THR A 496 14.52 15.94 19.91
N GLY A 497 14.47 16.92 19.01
CA GLY A 497 15.65 17.54 18.41
C GLY A 497 16.32 16.73 17.29
N GLY A 498 15.81 15.54 16.94
CA GLY A 498 16.13 14.84 15.69
C GLY A 498 15.30 15.39 14.52
N THR A 499 15.81 15.26 13.31
CA THR A 499 15.15 15.71 12.08
C THR A 499 15.10 14.61 11.02
N LEU A 500 13.91 14.31 10.50
CA LEU A 500 13.69 13.45 9.35
C LEU A 500 13.12 14.29 8.20
N THR A 501 13.85 14.37 7.09
CA THR A 501 13.41 15.09 5.89
C THR A 501 13.34 14.14 4.70
N VAL A 502 12.18 14.11 4.04
CA VAL A 502 12.00 13.49 2.73
C VAL A 502 11.97 14.59 1.68
N GLN A 503 12.95 14.60 0.79
CA GLN A 503 12.99 15.57 -0.31
C GLN A 503 11.97 15.21 -1.40
N THR A 504 11.77 16.12 -2.35
CA THR A 504 10.73 16.03 -3.40
C THR A 504 10.69 14.71 -4.15
N ARG A 505 11.87 14.10 -4.35
CA ARG A 505 12.13 12.88 -5.10
C ARG A 505 12.77 11.77 -4.24
N GLY A 506 12.74 11.92 -2.91
CA GLY A 506 13.15 10.89 -1.96
C GLY A 506 11.98 9.98 -1.57
N ASN A 507 12.23 8.73 -1.19
CA ASN A 507 11.20 7.79 -0.77
C ASN A 507 11.44 7.30 0.67
N LEU A 508 10.50 7.55 1.59
CA LEU A 508 10.42 6.80 2.85
C LEU A 508 9.33 5.73 2.73
N VAL A 509 9.74 4.48 2.58
CA VAL A 509 8.85 3.34 2.42
C VAL A 509 8.69 2.65 3.77
N GLN A 510 7.48 2.62 4.32
CA GLN A 510 7.13 1.75 5.45
C GLN A 510 6.39 0.53 4.92
N ILE A 511 6.74 -0.67 5.40
CA ILE A 511 6.19 -1.94 4.90
C ILE A 511 4.98 -2.36 5.74
N ASP A 512 5.11 -2.43 7.08
CA ASP A 512 4.00 -2.86 7.93
C ASP A 512 2.95 -1.76 8.10
N ASP A 513 1.73 -2.05 7.67
CA ASP A 513 0.54 -1.21 7.86
C ASP A 513 0.27 -0.90 9.34
N ALA A 514 0.66 -1.79 10.26
CA ALA A 514 0.46 -1.62 11.69
C ALA A 514 1.57 -0.80 12.37
N SER A 515 2.65 -0.47 11.66
CA SER A 515 3.78 0.25 12.25
C SER A 515 3.41 1.66 12.71
N ILE A 516 4.04 2.09 13.80
CA ILE A 516 3.78 3.38 14.43
C ILE A 516 4.85 4.38 14.02
N PHE A 517 4.41 5.56 13.56
CA PHE A 517 5.28 6.71 13.36
C PHE A 517 5.25 7.62 14.59
N THR A 518 6.28 7.56 15.43
CA THR A 518 6.42 8.39 16.64
C THR A 518 7.20 9.67 16.32
N ASN A 519 6.52 10.81 16.32
CA ASN A 519 7.11 12.11 15.98
C ASN A 519 7.30 13.01 17.21
N ASN A 520 8.43 12.89 17.91
CA ASN A 520 8.81 13.78 19.03
C ASN A 520 9.75 14.92 18.60
N GLY A 521 10.32 14.84 17.39
CA GLY A 521 11.23 15.81 16.79
C GLY A 521 10.60 16.57 15.62
N THR A 522 11.37 16.77 14.55
CA THR A 522 10.88 17.38 13.31
C THR A 522 10.85 16.34 12.19
N SER A 523 9.67 16.11 11.62
CA SER A 523 9.49 15.27 10.44
C SER A 523 8.83 16.10 9.35
N GLN A 524 9.39 16.11 8.14
CA GLN A 524 8.88 16.93 7.04
C GLN A 524 9.07 16.29 5.66
N VAL A 525 8.09 16.49 4.79
CA VAL A 525 8.19 16.22 3.35
C VAL A 525 8.31 17.55 2.62
N LEU A 526 9.35 17.71 1.80
CA LEU A 526 9.59 18.92 1.01
C LEU A 526 9.19 18.68 -0.45
N LYS A 527 8.26 19.47 -0.98
CA LYS A 527 7.87 19.42 -2.39
C LYS A 527 8.21 20.73 -3.08
N VAL A 528 8.99 20.65 -4.15
CA VAL A 528 9.29 21.79 -5.01
C VAL A 528 8.40 21.71 -6.23
N THR A 529 7.66 22.77 -6.53
CA THR A 529 6.87 22.83 -7.75
C THR A 529 7.77 22.91 -8.97
N PRO A 530 7.27 22.47 -10.13
CA PRO A 530 7.82 22.88 -11.41
C PRO A 530 7.82 24.41 -11.60
N VAL A 531 8.51 24.90 -12.63
CA VAL A 531 8.68 26.34 -12.90
C VAL A 531 7.34 26.95 -13.34
N LYS A 532 6.78 27.80 -12.49
CA LYS A 532 5.54 28.52 -12.79
C LYS A 532 5.81 29.85 -13.47
N LEU A 533 5.07 30.15 -14.55
CA LEU A 533 5.22 31.40 -15.32
C LEU A 533 4.42 32.56 -14.71
N ASP A 534 3.41 32.25 -13.90
CA ASP A 534 2.55 33.22 -13.24
C ASP A 534 1.88 32.59 -12.00
N TRP A 535 1.05 33.34 -11.27
CA TRP A 535 0.45 32.90 -10.02
C TRP A 535 -0.75 31.97 -10.17
N PHE A 536 -1.49 32.09 -11.28
CA PHE A 536 -2.74 31.38 -11.53
C PHE A 536 -2.56 29.90 -11.96
N TYR A 537 -1.34 29.37 -11.87
CA TYR A 537 -1.07 27.95 -12.09
C TYR A 537 -1.43 27.14 -10.86
N TYR A 538 -2.45 26.29 -10.99
CA TYR A 538 -2.82 25.30 -10.01
C TYR A 538 -1.80 24.17 -9.98
N THR A 539 -1.51 23.72 -8.77
CA THR A 539 -0.91 22.42 -8.51
C THR A 539 -1.90 21.57 -7.75
N TYR A 540 -1.96 20.29 -8.12
CA TYR A 540 -2.79 19.30 -7.45
C TYR A 540 -1.99 18.63 -6.34
N TRP A 541 -2.39 18.89 -5.11
CA TRP A 541 -1.72 18.46 -3.89
C TRP A 541 -2.52 17.40 -3.13
N SER A 542 -1.82 16.62 -2.33
CA SER A 542 -2.36 15.80 -1.25
C SER A 542 -1.45 15.94 -0.02
N ALA A 543 -1.88 15.40 1.12
CA ALA A 543 -1.15 15.47 2.39
C ALA A 543 -0.37 14.18 2.66
N PRO A 544 0.98 14.17 2.53
CA PRO A 544 1.82 13.02 2.87
C PRO A 544 2.05 12.85 4.40
N VAL A 545 1.56 13.80 5.19
CA VAL A 545 1.65 13.83 6.66
C VAL A 545 0.28 14.14 7.25
N SER A 546 0.09 13.85 8.53
CA SER A 546 -1.17 14.05 9.25
C SER A 546 -1.23 15.39 9.99
N GLY A 547 -2.45 15.86 10.28
CA GLY A 547 -2.71 16.97 11.20
C GLY A 547 -2.43 18.37 10.64
N LEU A 548 -2.46 18.53 9.32
CA LEU A 548 -2.25 19.81 8.65
C LEU A 548 -3.57 20.49 8.29
N THR A 549 -3.57 21.82 8.35
CA THR A 549 -4.58 22.68 7.74
C THR A 549 -4.06 23.31 6.45
N VAL A 550 -4.96 23.87 5.66
CA VAL A 550 -4.59 24.58 4.42
C VAL A 550 -3.59 25.72 4.69
N ASP A 551 -3.75 26.52 5.75
CA ASP A 551 -2.83 27.63 6.04
C ASP A 551 -1.46 27.17 6.56
N ASP A 552 -1.33 25.94 7.08
CA ASP A 552 -0.04 25.40 7.53
C ASP A 552 0.93 25.20 6.37
N ILE A 553 0.40 24.80 5.20
CA ILE A 553 1.19 24.53 3.99
C ILE A 553 1.18 25.70 3.02
N TYR A 554 0.08 26.45 2.99
CA TYR A 554 -0.13 27.53 2.02
C TYR A 554 -0.33 28.89 2.73
N PRO A 555 0.61 29.34 3.60
CA PRO A 555 0.44 30.54 4.39
C PRO A 555 0.48 31.80 3.51
N VAL A 556 -0.56 32.63 3.65
CA VAL A 556 -0.68 33.97 3.05
C VAL A 556 -0.67 33.99 1.51
N LEU A 557 -1.50 33.15 0.88
CA LEU A 557 -2.16 33.61 -0.34
C LEU A 557 -3.13 34.71 0.06
N THR A 558 -3.24 35.80 -0.70
CA THR A 558 -4.31 36.81 -0.49
C THR A 558 -5.68 36.24 -0.92
N ARG A 559 -6.09 35.12 -0.30
CA ARG A 559 -7.42 34.53 -0.32
C ARG A 559 -8.01 34.30 -1.72
N ARG A 560 -7.21 33.83 -2.68
CA ARG A 560 -7.74 33.48 -4.01
C ARG A 560 -7.21 32.14 -4.49
N PHE A 561 -8.18 31.25 -4.75
CA PHE A 561 -8.15 29.99 -5.49
C PHE A 561 -7.45 28.77 -4.84
N ARG A 562 -8.09 28.27 -3.77
CA ARG A 562 -7.85 26.95 -3.18
C ARG A 562 -9.15 26.16 -3.20
N PHE A 563 -9.15 24.98 -3.80
CA PHE A 563 -10.36 24.20 -4.01
C PHE A 563 -10.19 22.75 -3.59
N GLY A 564 -11.24 22.22 -2.96
CA GLY A 564 -11.49 20.79 -2.84
C GLY A 564 -12.57 20.38 -3.85
N TRP A 565 -12.69 19.08 -4.06
CA TRP A 565 -13.68 18.49 -4.97
C TRP A 565 -14.64 17.59 -4.19
N ASP A 566 -15.93 17.71 -4.47
CA ASP A 566 -16.98 16.86 -3.91
C ASP A 566 -17.74 16.17 -5.06
N ALA A 567 -17.35 14.92 -5.32
CA ALA A 567 -17.93 14.11 -6.38
C ALA A 567 -19.45 13.91 -6.22
N ALA A 568 -19.96 13.91 -4.99
CA ALA A 568 -21.38 13.71 -4.72
C ALA A 568 -22.24 14.92 -5.12
N ASN A 569 -21.61 16.09 -5.25
CA ASN A 569 -22.29 17.33 -5.64
C ASN A 569 -22.21 17.59 -7.15
N TYR A 570 -21.31 16.93 -7.88
CA TYR A 570 -21.24 17.09 -9.33
C TYR A 570 -22.57 16.70 -10.00
N ARG A 571 -23.16 17.63 -10.74
CA ARG A 571 -24.41 17.45 -11.47
C ARG A 571 -24.27 18.04 -12.87
N ASP A 572 -24.40 17.19 -13.88
CA ASP A 572 -24.45 17.59 -15.29
C ASP A 572 -25.67 16.92 -15.93
N VAL A 573 -26.85 17.50 -15.68
CA VAL A 573 -28.14 16.87 -15.98
C VAL A 573 -29.04 17.78 -16.85
N ILE A 574 -28.91 19.12 -16.80
CA ILE A 574 -29.86 20.05 -17.45
C ILE A 574 -29.25 21.40 -17.89
N ILE A 575 -29.26 21.64 -19.22
CA ILE A 575 -29.43 22.92 -19.96
C ILE A 575 -29.11 24.23 -19.19
N ASN A 576 -28.03 24.90 -19.59
CA ASN A 576 -27.88 26.37 -19.48
C ASN A 576 -29.21 27.08 -19.85
N ALA A 577 -29.63 28.12 -19.11
CA ALA A 577 -30.95 28.79 -19.19
C ALA A 577 -31.43 29.34 -20.58
N THR A 578 -30.71 29.03 -21.66
CA THR A 578 -30.88 29.46 -23.05
C THR A 578 -31.41 28.37 -24.00
N GLY A 579 -31.58 27.11 -23.57
CA GLY A 579 -32.43 26.14 -24.29
C GLY A 579 -31.80 25.32 -25.44
N ALA A 580 -30.50 25.00 -25.38
CA ALA A 580 -29.90 23.95 -26.22
C ALA A 580 -29.83 22.60 -25.46
N ALA A 581 -29.82 21.48 -26.18
CA ALA A 581 -29.94 20.13 -25.61
C ALA A 581 -28.58 19.46 -25.32
N GLY A 582 -28.41 18.86 -24.13
CA GLY A 582 -27.29 17.97 -23.76
C GLY A 582 -26.68 18.29 -22.39
N ALA A 583 -26.12 17.26 -21.74
CA ALA A 583 -25.06 17.41 -20.73
C ALA A 583 -23.84 18.04 -21.40
N ASP A 584 -23.18 18.99 -20.76
CA ASP A 584 -22.07 19.74 -21.34
C ASP A 584 -20.74 19.55 -20.61
N GLY A 585 -20.66 18.68 -19.60
CA GLY A 585 -19.46 18.36 -18.82
C GLY A 585 -19.10 19.42 -17.80
N ILE A 586 -19.93 20.45 -17.62
CA ILE A 586 -19.80 21.47 -16.60
C ILE A 586 -20.80 21.18 -15.48
N ASP A 587 -20.35 21.40 -14.24
CA ASP A 587 -21.22 21.31 -13.07
C ASP A 587 -22.31 22.40 -13.10
N ASP A 588 -23.57 21.99 -13.23
CA ASP A 588 -24.75 22.84 -13.48
C ASP A 588 -25.03 23.85 -12.36
N ASP A 589 -24.81 23.45 -11.11
CA ASP A 589 -25.05 24.28 -9.92
C ASP A 589 -23.75 24.80 -9.27
N ASN A 590 -22.60 24.51 -9.90
CA ASN A 590 -21.27 25.04 -9.60
C ASN A 590 -20.90 24.92 -8.11
N ASN A 591 -21.11 23.73 -7.54
CA ASN A 591 -20.83 23.39 -6.15
C ASN A 591 -19.91 22.14 -5.98
N ALA A 592 -19.55 21.44 -7.07
CA ALA A 592 -18.61 20.32 -7.05
C ALA A 592 -17.21 20.76 -6.64
N PHE A 593 -16.73 21.90 -7.15
CA PHE A 593 -15.53 22.56 -6.64
C PHE A 593 -15.87 23.49 -5.49
N ARG A 594 -15.37 23.17 -4.29
CA ARG A 594 -15.60 23.95 -3.08
C ARG A 594 -14.38 24.78 -2.72
N ALA A 595 -14.56 26.08 -2.52
CA ALA A 595 -13.50 26.95 -2.01
C ALA A 595 -13.10 26.57 -0.57
N LEU A 596 -11.80 26.52 -0.29
CA LEU A 596 -11.24 26.13 1.00
C LEU A 596 -10.87 27.33 1.87
N ALA A 597 -11.28 27.29 3.14
CA ALA A 597 -10.80 28.17 4.19
C ALA A 597 -9.39 27.77 4.64
N GLY A 598 -8.68 28.70 5.25
CA GLY A 598 -7.33 28.43 5.78
C GLY A 598 -7.31 27.41 6.92
N THR A 599 -8.40 27.34 7.67
CA THR A 599 -8.61 26.42 8.80
C THR A 599 -9.16 25.06 8.38
N ASP A 600 -9.40 24.83 7.08
CA ASP A 600 -9.88 23.53 6.62
C ASP A 600 -8.73 22.52 6.74
N ASP A 601 -9.05 21.31 7.18
CA ASP A 601 -8.09 20.22 7.32
C ASP A 601 -7.68 19.67 5.95
N LEU A 602 -6.40 19.40 5.77
CA LEU A 602 -5.88 18.63 4.64
C LEU A 602 -5.95 17.14 4.98
N ILE A 603 -7.07 16.53 4.60
CA ILE A 603 -7.34 15.10 4.82
C ILE A 603 -6.42 14.26 3.92
N PRO A 604 -5.64 13.31 4.47
CA PRO A 604 -4.86 12.36 3.70
C PRO A 604 -5.72 11.55 2.72
N GLY A 605 -5.22 11.33 1.51
CA GLY A 605 -5.90 10.56 0.45
C GLY A 605 -6.80 11.43 -0.45
N ILE A 606 -7.05 12.68 -0.05
CA ILE A 606 -7.85 13.65 -0.81
C ILE A 606 -6.96 14.62 -1.58
N GLY A 607 -7.36 14.93 -2.81
CA GLY A 607 -6.70 15.91 -3.66
C GLY A 607 -7.23 17.34 -3.47
N TYR A 608 -6.33 18.32 -3.63
CA TYR A 608 -6.62 19.76 -3.50
C TYR A 608 -5.96 20.55 -4.63
N ALA A 609 -6.69 21.50 -5.22
CA ALA A 609 -6.19 22.36 -6.30
C ALA A 609 -5.85 23.75 -5.75
N ILE A 610 -4.57 24.14 -5.82
CA ILE A 610 -4.08 25.37 -5.15
C ILE A 610 -3.14 26.15 -6.08
N THR A 611 -3.37 27.46 -6.18
CA THR A 611 -2.52 28.41 -6.92
C THR A 611 -1.29 28.86 -6.12
N GLU A 612 -0.37 29.56 -6.78
CA GLU A 612 0.82 30.16 -6.14
C GLU A 612 0.53 31.51 -5.49
N ASP A 613 1.48 31.96 -4.66
CA ASP A 613 1.51 33.32 -4.15
C ASP A 613 1.88 34.33 -5.25
N GLU A 614 0.93 35.19 -5.63
CA GLU A 614 1.15 36.30 -6.57
C GLU A 614 2.35 37.18 -6.20
N ASN A 615 2.62 37.36 -4.90
CA ASN A 615 3.66 38.25 -4.41
C ASN A 615 4.92 37.52 -3.92
N GLY A 616 5.03 36.22 -4.20
CA GLY A 616 6.18 35.44 -3.74
C GLY A 616 7.51 35.98 -4.29
N THR A 617 8.61 35.65 -3.62
CA THR A 617 9.96 36.08 -4.00
C THR A 617 10.83 34.86 -4.27
N PRO A 618 11.54 34.78 -5.41
CA PRO A 618 11.60 35.75 -6.53
C PRO A 618 10.25 35.93 -7.26
N PRO A 619 10.04 36.97 -8.09
CA PRO A 619 8.87 37.04 -8.96
C PRO A 619 8.89 35.92 -9.99
N PHE A 620 7.74 35.62 -10.61
CA PHE A 620 7.65 34.66 -11.70
C PHE A 620 8.53 35.07 -12.91
N PRO A 621 9.10 34.12 -13.68
CA PRO A 621 8.95 32.68 -13.51
C PRO A 621 9.79 32.11 -12.35
N ARG A 622 9.24 31.14 -11.60
CA ARG A 622 9.94 30.52 -10.45
C ARG A 622 9.41 29.14 -10.08
N THR A 623 10.19 28.41 -9.29
CA THR A 623 9.70 27.29 -8.48
C THR A 623 9.35 27.76 -7.07
N THR A 624 8.45 27.05 -6.39
CA THR A 624 8.10 27.28 -4.99
C THR A 624 8.30 25.99 -4.20
N GLN A 625 8.92 26.09 -3.03
CA GLN A 625 9.05 24.96 -2.10
C GLN A 625 7.94 25.01 -1.06
N PHE A 626 7.23 23.89 -0.90
CA PHE A 626 6.24 23.63 0.13
C PHE A 626 6.80 22.63 1.15
N THR A 627 6.52 22.88 2.43
CA THR A 627 7.00 22.06 3.55
C THR A 627 5.81 21.45 4.27
N PHE A 628 5.62 20.14 4.12
CA PHE A 628 4.63 19.35 4.84
C PHE A 628 5.25 18.83 6.13
N GLN A 629 5.08 19.57 7.22
CA GLN A 629 5.66 19.23 8.52
C GLN A 629 4.61 18.60 9.44
N GLY A 630 4.83 17.34 9.82
CA GLY A 630 3.91 16.60 10.68
C GLY A 630 4.32 15.14 10.81
N PRO A 631 3.62 14.34 11.63
CA PRO A 631 3.80 12.89 11.66
C PRO A 631 3.48 12.32 10.28
N PHE A 632 4.39 11.51 9.73
CA PHE A 632 4.18 10.92 8.42
C PHE A 632 3.04 9.91 8.46
N ASN A 633 2.27 9.87 7.38
CA ASN A 633 1.18 8.92 7.26
C ASN A 633 1.72 7.50 7.03
N ASN A 634 1.14 6.54 7.75
CA ASN A 634 1.44 5.12 7.64
C ASN A 634 0.16 4.30 7.75
N GLY A 635 0.14 3.11 7.13
CA GLY A 635 -0.97 2.19 7.22
C GLY A 635 -2.17 2.58 6.37
N PRO A 636 -3.29 1.87 6.51
CA PRO A 636 -4.43 2.03 5.63
C PRO A 636 -5.13 3.38 5.76
N ILE A 637 -5.42 4.03 4.63
CA ILE A 637 -6.17 5.28 4.55
C ILE A 637 -7.39 5.07 3.65
N ASN A 638 -8.57 5.26 4.22
CA ASN A 638 -9.84 4.98 3.57
C ASN A 638 -10.46 6.28 3.03
N VAL A 639 -10.84 6.29 1.75
CA VAL A 639 -11.52 7.40 1.10
C VAL A 639 -12.83 6.90 0.48
N SER A 640 -13.94 7.59 0.76
CA SER A 640 -15.23 7.23 0.19
C SER A 640 -15.30 7.51 -1.31
N ILE A 641 -15.84 6.55 -2.06
CA ILE A 641 -16.12 6.66 -3.50
C ILE A 641 -17.63 6.73 -3.70
N PHE A 642 -18.07 7.83 -4.29
CA PHE A 642 -19.45 8.09 -4.66
C PHE A 642 -19.71 7.56 -6.07
N ASN A 643 -20.81 6.84 -6.25
CA ASN A 643 -21.27 6.46 -7.58
C ASN A 643 -22.79 6.26 -7.49
N ASP A 644 -23.56 7.25 -7.93
CA ASP A 644 -25.02 7.20 -7.89
C ASP A 644 -25.61 7.24 -9.30
N ALA A 645 -26.33 6.18 -9.64
CA ALA A 645 -27.04 6.03 -10.91
C ALA A 645 -28.23 7.03 -11.06
N ALA A 646 -28.57 7.82 -10.05
CA ALA A 646 -29.56 8.90 -10.15
C ALA A 646 -28.98 10.26 -10.56
N THR A 647 -27.65 10.41 -10.53
CA THR A 647 -26.92 11.67 -10.82
C THR A 647 -25.93 11.51 -11.96
N VAL A 648 -26.19 10.50 -12.81
CA VAL A 648 -25.37 10.03 -13.92
C VAL A 648 -24.89 11.21 -14.77
N ASP A 649 -23.57 11.31 -14.91
CA ASP A 649 -22.94 12.07 -15.97
C ASP A 649 -23.15 11.29 -17.30
N PRO A 650 -24.01 11.76 -18.22
CA PRO A 650 -24.31 11.06 -19.45
C PRO A 650 -23.14 11.04 -20.44
N LEU A 651 -22.19 11.97 -20.30
CA LEU A 651 -21.02 12.11 -21.19
C LEU A 651 -19.91 11.13 -20.82
N ASN A 652 -19.85 10.71 -19.55
CA ASN A 652 -18.79 9.85 -19.03
C ASN A 652 -19.29 8.45 -18.63
N ASN A 653 -20.27 7.94 -19.38
CA ASN A 653 -20.83 6.59 -19.20
C ASN A 653 -21.34 6.31 -17.77
N GLY A 654 -21.73 7.36 -17.03
CA GLY A 654 -22.19 7.31 -15.65
C GLY A 654 -21.12 7.26 -14.56
N ALA A 655 -19.84 7.40 -14.89
CA ALA A 655 -18.78 7.52 -13.90
C ALA A 655 -18.79 8.90 -13.21
N HIS A 656 -18.53 8.93 -11.90
CA HIS A 656 -18.20 10.14 -11.16
C HIS A 656 -16.69 10.22 -10.95
N TYR A 657 -16.09 11.37 -11.27
CA TYR A 657 -14.66 11.58 -11.06
C TYR A 657 -14.38 11.94 -9.61
N HIS A 658 -13.30 11.40 -9.05
CA HIS A 658 -12.87 11.63 -7.67
C HIS A 658 -11.49 12.24 -7.66
N PHE A 659 -11.32 13.34 -6.92
CA PHE A 659 -10.03 13.98 -6.71
C PHE A 659 -9.34 13.36 -5.51
N LEU A 660 -8.48 12.38 -5.77
CA LEU A 660 -7.68 11.69 -4.77
C LEU A 660 -6.25 12.23 -4.77
N GLY A 661 -5.42 11.73 -3.87
CA GLY A 661 -3.98 11.98 -3.99
C GLY A 661 -3.15 11.19 -3.01
N ASN A 662 -1.90 10.91 -3.40
CA ASN A 662 -1.02 10.02 -2.65
C ASN A 662 -0.75 10.55 -1.23
N PRO A 663 -1.19 9.81 -0.19
CA PRO A 663 -1.11 10.24 1.20
C PRO A 663 0.22 9.90 1.88
N TYR A 664 1.18 9.27 1.21
CA TYR A 664 2.39 8.73 1.85
C TYR A 664 3.65 9.56 1.54
N PRO A 665 4.67 9.53 2.41
CA PRO A 665 5.99 10.15 2.19
C PRO A 665 6.87 9.37 1.19
N SER A 666 6.27 8.69 0.22
CA SER A 666 6.90 7.95 -0.87
C SER A 666 5.96 7.90 -2.06
N ALA A 667 6.47 7.57 -3.24
CA ALA A 667 5.62 7.21 -4.36
C ALA A 667 4.78 5.96 -4.07
N ILE A 668 3.63 5.84 -4.73
CA ILE A 668 2.81 4.62 -4.78
C ILE A 668 2.65 4.15 -6.22
N SER A 669 2.47 2.84 -6.42
CA SER A 669 2.05 2.23 -7.67
C SER A 669 0.55 2.43 -7.85
N PHE A 670 0.15 3.02 -8.98
CA PHE A 670 -1.26 3.13 -9.36
C PHE A 670 -1.85 1.75 -9.67
N ASP A 671 -1.07 0.85 -10.26
CA ASP A 671 -1.49 -0.51 -10.60
C ASP A 671 -1.87 -1.30 -9.35
N ASP A 672 -1.05 -1.23 -8.29
CA ASP A 672 -1.35 -1.87 -7.00
C ASP A 672 -2.54 -1.21 -6.31
N PHE A 673 -2.61 0.14 -6.36
CA PHE A 673 -3.73 0.88 -5.81
C PHE A 673 -5.04 0.50 -6.51
N GLN A 674 -5.05 0.41 -7.83
CA GLN A 674 -6.25 0.05 -8.58
C GLN A 674 -6.61 -1.43 -8.41
N THR A 675 -5.63 -2.33 -8.38
CA THR A 675 -5.87 -3.76 -8.14
C THR A 675 -6.60 -3.99 -6.81
N ALA A 676 -6.17 -3.32 -5.74
CA ALA A 676 -6.83 -3.39 -4.44
C ALA A 676 -8.23 -2.75 -4.43
N ASN A 677 -8.51 -1.84 -5.36
CA ASN A 677 -9.72 -1.00 -5.39
C ASN A 677 -10.58 -1.18 -6.65
N ALA A 678 -10.38 -2.26 -7.41
CA ALA A 678 -10.94 -2.46 -8.76
C ALA A 678 -12.48 -2.47 -8.82
N SER A 679 -13.15 -2.69 -7.69
CA SER A 679 -14.62 -2.62 -7.58
C SER A 679 -15.15 -1.20 -7.42
N THR A 680 -14.29 -0.21 -7.14
CA THR A 680 -14.68 1.18 -6.85
C THR A 680 -14.08 2.19 -7.82
N ILE A 681 -12.82 2.03 -8.24
CA ILE A 681 -12.12 2.97 -9.13
C ILE A 681 -11.71 2.32 -10.46
N GLY A 682 -11.72 3.11 -11.54
CA GLY A 682 -11.34 2.67 -12.88
C GLY A 682 -9.82 2.53 -13.09
N PRO A 683 -9.36 1.78 -14.10
CA PRO A 683 -7.95 1.46 -14.37
C PRO A 683 -7.20 2.54 -15.16
N LEU A 684 -7.53 3.80 -14.91
CA LEU A 684 -6.85 4.96 -15.48
C LEU A 684 -6.87 6.14 -14.51
N VAL A 685 -5.91 7.05 -14.67
CA VAL A 685 -5.74 8.22 -13.82
C VAL A 685 -5.39 9.45 -14.66
N TYR A 686 -5.94 10.61 -14.26
CA TYR A 686 -5.70 11.90 -14.90
C TYR A 686 -4.85 12.81 -14.00
N TYR A 687 -3.77 13.34 -14.56
CA TYR A 687 -2.87 14.29 -13.91
C TYR A 687 -2.96 15.67 -14.53
N TRP A 688 -2.94 16.70 -13.69
CA TRP A 688 -3.03 18.09 -14.13
C TRP A 688 -1.63 18.68 -14.35
N SER A 689 -1.24 18.88 -15.61
CA SER A 689 0.07 19.48 -15.94
C SER A 689 0.04 21.01 -15.97
N GLN A 690 -1.11 21.59 -16.36
CA GLN A 690 -1.33 23.03 -16.64
C GLN A 690 -0.16 23.70 -17.36
N ALA A 691 0.19 23.20 -18.54
CA ALA A 691 1.27 23.78 -19.33
C ALA A 691 0.82 25.02 -20.13
N THR A 692 -0.45 25.08 -20.53
CA THR A 692 -0.97 26.17 -21.34
C THR A 692 -1.43 27.38 -20.51
N LEU A 693 -1.45 28.55 -21.16
CA LEU A 693 -2.04 29.76 -20.57
C LEU A 693 -3.58 29.69 -20.63
N PRO A 694 -4.29 30.18 -19.60
CA PRO A 694 -5.73 30.30 -19.66
C PRO A 694 -6.14 31.33 -20.72
N ASP A 695 -7.17 31.01 -21.51
CA ASP A 695 -7.65 31.83 -22.62
C ASP A 695 -9.19 31.92 -22.61
N SER A 696 -9.74 33.02 -23.10
CA SER A 696 -11.19 33.21 -23.29
C SER A 696 -11.79 32.32 -24.39
N ALA A 697 -10.96 31.80 -25.29
CA ALA A 697 -11.36 30.85 -26.31
C ALA A 697 -11.45 29.42 -25.76
N ASN A 698 -10.81 29.12 -24.63
CA ASN A 698 -10.91 27.80 -24.01
C ASN A 698 -12.34 27.57 -23.49
N PRO A 699 -12.90 26.37 -23.66
CA PRO A 699 -14.23 26.04 -23.16
C PRO A 699 -14.30 26.10 -21.63
N GLY A 700 -15.46 26.51 -21.11
CA GLY A 700 -15.73 26.55 -19.68
C GLY A 700 -16.70 27.68 -19.30
N ASN A 701 -17.09 27.70 -18.02
CA ASN A 701 -18.10 28.62 -17.50
C ASN A 701 -17.55 29.99 -17.03
N GLN A 702 -16.24 30.22 -17.16
CA GLN A 702 -15.59 31.49 -16.81
C GLN A 702 -15.26 32.32 -18.06
N GLY A 703 -14.98 33.62 -17.87
CA GLY A 703 -14.58 34.50 -18.97
C GLY A 703 -13.19 34.21 -19.55
N ILE A 704 -12.35 33.47 -18.81
CA ILE A 704 -11.06 32.93 -19.23
C ILE A 704 -10.95 31.54 -18.58
N ASN A 705 -10.72 30.49 -19.37
CA ASN A 705 -10.71 29.10 -18.91
C ASN A 705 -9.34 28.44 -19.13
N PHE A 706 -9.02 27.40 -18.36
CA PHE A 706 -7.83 26.57 -18.58
C PHE A 706 -8.05 25.60 -19.74
N ASN A 707 -6.97 25.20 -20.42
CA ASN A 707 -7.07 24.21 -21.48
C ASN A 707 -7.14 22.81 -20.85
N GLN A 708 -8.10 22.01 -21.28
CA GLN A 708 -8.28 20.67 -20.74
C GLN A 708 -7.35 19.64 -21.37
N ASN A 709 -6.72 19.98 -22.50
CA ASN A 709 -5.62 19.20 -23.05
C ASN A 709 -4.35 19.27 -22.17
N ASP A 710 -4.39 20.01 -21.05
CA ASP A 710 -3.36 19.94 -20.01
C ASP A 710 -3.45 18.68 -19.14
N TYR A 711 -4.53 17.88 -19.23
CA TYR A 711 -4.57 16.59 -18.57
C TYR A 711 -3.68 15.56 -19.28
N ALA A 712 -2.77 14.97 -18.52
CA ALA A 712 -2.05 13.77 -18.91
C ALA A 712 -2.79 12.54 -18.34
N ILE A 713 -2.75 11.41 -19.05
CA ILE A 713 -3.51 10.20 -18.69
C ILE A 713 -2.54 9.04 -18.58
N TYR A 714 -2.60 8.26 -17.51
CA TYR A 714 -1.98 6.93 -17.44
C TYR A 714 -3.07 5.86 -17.45
N MET A 715 -2.83 4.75 -18.15
CA MET A 715 -3.76 3.63 -18.27
C MET A 715 -3.03 2.29 -18.08
N ILE A 716 -3.56 1.46 -17.17
CA ILE A 716 -2.93 0.19 -16.75
C ILE A 716 -2.78 -0.78 -17.92
N SER A 717 -3.82 -0.95 -18.72
CA SER A 717 -3.82 -1.89 -19.86
C SER A 717 -2.81 -1.54 -20.95
N MET A 718 -2.45 -0.27 -21.07
CA MET A 718 -1.38 0.19 -21.96
C MET A 718 -0.01 0.09 -21.29
N GLY A 719 0.06 0.03 -19.96
CA GLY A 719 1.29 0.15 -19.17
C GLY A 719 2.01 1.48 -19.36
N THR A 720 1.29 2.51 -19.84
CA THR A 720 1.79 3.84 -20.20
C THR A 720 0.60 4.80 -20.38
N GLY A 721 0.85 5.98 -20.95
CA GLY A 721 -0.11 7.05 -21.02
C GLY A 721 0.03 7.98 -22.22
N ILE A 722 -0.71 9.07 -22.18
CA ILE A 722 -0.51 10.24 -23.06
C ILE A 722 -0.12 11.46 -22.24
N ALA A 723 0.68 12.33 -22.86
CA ALA A 723 1.04 13.63 -22.32
C ALA A 723 -0.13 14.62 -22.42
N GLY A 724 -0.21 15.51 -21.43
CA GLY A 724 -0.85 16.81 -21.60
C GLY A 724 0.10 17.78 -22.30
N ALA A 725 -0.26 19.07 -22.40
CA ALA A 725 0.57 20.05 -23.10
C ALA A 725 1.95 20.33 -22.50
N SER A 726 2.30 19.75 -21.34
CA SER A 726 3.68 19.74 -20.84
C SER A 726 4.62 18.83 -21.64
N GLY A 727 4.07 17.89 -22.43
CA GLY A 727 4.83 16.87 -23.14
C GLY A 727 5.35 15.73 -22.24
N VAL A 728 4.95 15.71 -20.95
CA VAL A 728 5.36 14.68 -20.00
C VAL A 728 4.31 13.56 -19.98
N ILE A 729 4.73 12.34 -20.32
CA ILE A 729 3.91 11.14 -20.25
C ILE A 729 4.01 10.54 -18.84
N PRO A 730 2.88 10.30 -18.15
CA PRO A 730 2.89 9.68 -16.83
C PRO A 730 3.30 8.21 -16.90
N ASN A 731 3.93 7.73 -15.83
CA ASN A 731 4.21 6.31 -15.60
C ASN A 731 3.27 5.73 -14.53
N GLU A 732 3.51 4.48 -14.13
CA GLU A 732 2.70 3.77 -13.14
C GLU A 732 2.73 4.40 -11.73
N PHE A 733 3.68 5.29 -11.45
CA PHE A 733 3.90 5.81 -10.11
C PHE A 733 3.21 7.16 -9.88
N ILE A 734 2.55 7.28 -8.74
CA ILE A 734 2.05 8.55 -8.22
C ILE A 734 3.02 9.08 -7.17
N PRO A 735 3.71 10.21 -7.40
CA PRO A 735 4.64 10.78 -6.43
C PRO A 735 3.99 11.14 -5.10
N SER A 736 4.80 11.19 -4.04
CA SER A 736 4.38 11.65 -2.71
C SER A 736 3.72 13.03 -2.79
N GLY A 737 2.50 13.15 -2.25
CA GLY A 737 1.73 14.38 -2.20
C GLY A 737 1.13 14.85 -3.53
N GLN A 738 1.19 14.05 -4.61
CA GLN A 738 0.55 14.37 -5.89
C GLN A 738 -0.96 14.10 -5.82
N GLY A 739 -1.78 15.08 -6.20
CA GLY A 739 -3.22 14.90 -6.42
C GLY A 739 -3.53 14.47 -7.86
N PHE A 740 -4.60 13.70 -8.05
CA PHE A 740 -5.01 13.14 -9.34
C PHE A 740 -6.51 12.83 -9.39
N PHE A 741 -7.09 12.76 -10.59
CA PHE A 741 -8.49 12.34 -10.78
C PHE A 741 -8.59 10.89 -11.24
N VAL A 742 -9.56 10.15 -10.68
CA VAL A 742 -9.94 8.80 -11.13
C VAL A 742 -11.44 8.68 -11.34
N PRO A 743 -11.92 7.96 -12.36
CA PRO A 743 -13.33 7.67 -12.54
C PRO A 743 -13.80 6.57 -11.57
N SER A 744 -15.04 6.65 -11.10
CA SER A 744 -15.67 5.59 -10.31
C SER A 744 -16.21 4.47 -11.20
N VAL A 745 -16.03 3.22 -10.80
CA VAL A 745 -16.72 2.04 -11.39
C VAL A 745 -17.74 1.41 -10.43
N GLY A 746 -17.73 1.81 -9.16
CA GLY A 746 -18.70 1.38 -8.16
C GLY A 746 -18.70 2.28 -6.91
N GLN A 747 -19.76 2.18 -6.11
CA GLN A 747 -19.88 2.91 -4.85
C GLN A 747 -19.20 2.12 -3.72
N GLY A 748 -18.43 2.80 -2.86
CA GLY A 748 -17.77 2.14 -1.74
C GLY A 748 -16.67 2.97 -1.11
N THR A 749 -15.55 2.31 -0.80
CA THR A 749 -14.36 2.92 -0.19
C THR A 749 -13.14 2.48 -0.97
N ALA A 750 -12.34 3.44 -1.42
CA ALA A 750 -10.98 3.19 -1.88
C ALA A 750 -10.02 3.20 -0.68
N ILE A 751 -9.11 2.24 -0.64
CA ILE A 751 -8.17 2.02 0.45
C ILE A 751 -6.77 2.22 -0.11
N PHE A 752 -6.02 3.17 0.44
CA PHE A 752 -4.56 3.22 0.31
C PHE A 752 -3.97 2.34 1.41
N ASN A 753 -2.89 1.61 1.12
CA ASN A 753 -2.12 0.88 2.14
C ASN A 753 -0.62 0.89 1.81
N ASN A 754 0.20 0.37 2.71
CA ASN A 754 1.65 0.39 2.55
C ASN A 754 2.15 -0.53 1.43
N SER A 755 1.45 -1.62 1.11
CA SER A 755 1.84 -2.51 0.02
C SER A 755 1.84 -1.84 -1.36
N MET A 756 1.13 -0.71 -1.50
CA MET A 756 1.12 0.08 -2.74
C MET A 756 2.34 0.98 -2.88
N ARG A 757 3.16 1.17 -1.85
CA ARG A 757 4.33 2.04 -1.93
C ARG A 757 5.35 1.44 -2.89
N ALA A 758 5.85 2.26 -3.81
CA ALA A 758 6.82 1.83 -4.79
C ALA A 758 8.03 1.19 -4.07
N THR A 759 8.39 -0.03 -4.47
CA THR A 759 9.50 -0.75 -3.83
C THR A 759 10.74 0.14 -3.82
N ALA A 760 11.43 0.20 -2.68
CA ALA A 760 12.37 1.28 -2.41
C ALA A 760 13.54 1.36 -3.42
N VAL A 761 13.78 0.28 -4.17
CA VAL A 761 14.81 0.20 -5.22
C VAL A 761 14.40 0.77 -6.58
N THR A 762 13.13 1.11 -6.81
CA THR A 762 12.65 1.63 -8.10
C THR A 762 13.14 3.06 -8.32
N PRO A 763 14.10 3.29 -9.24
CA PRO A 763 14.49 4.64 -9.60
C PRO A 763 13.30 5.35 -10.25
N GLU A 764 13.28 6.68 -10.23
CA GLU A 764 12.29 7.51 -10.94
C GLU A 764 10.83 7.45 -10.43
N SER A 765 10.52 6.58 -9.47
CA SER A 765 9.15 6.41 -8.93
C SER A 765 8.55 7.70 -8.34
N ASN A 766 9.39 8.59 -7.79
CA ASN A 766 8.94 9.84 -7.19
C ASN A 766 9.37 11.09 -8.02
N ASP A 767 9.81 10.90 -9.27
CA ASP A 767 10.40 11.97 -10.09
C ASP A 767 9.36 12.84 -10.81
N ILE A 768 8.23 12.28 -11.25
CA ILE A 768 7.26 12.96 -12.13
C ILE A 768 6.16 13.66 -11.32
N PHE A 769 6.46 14.80 -10.71
CA PHE A 769 5.46 15.62 -10.03
C PHE A 769 4.83 16.65 -11.00
N PHE A 770 3.54 16.49 -11.31
CA PHE A 770 2.86 17.25 -12.36
C PHE A 770 2.57 18.72 -11.96
N GLY A 771 2.96 19.62 -12.87
CA GLY A 771 2.89 21.09 -12.87
C GLY A 771 3.88 21.61 -13.93
N ILE A 772 3.79 22.87 -14.40
CA ILE A 772 4.62 23.35 -15.53
C ILE A 772 6.13 23.10 -15.37
N GLU A 773 6.67 22.10 -16.07
CA GLU A 773 8.10 21.98 -16.33
C GLU A 773 8.30 22.15 -17.84
N GLN A 774 8.73 23.35 -18.27
CA GLN A 774 9.37 23.46 -19.58
C GLN A 774 10.77 22.87 -19.47
N GLN A 775 10.88 21.55 -19.57
CA GLN A 775 12.14 20.93 -19.98
C GLN A 775 11.87 19.81 -20.97
N SER A 776 12.50 19.94 -22.13
CA SER A 776 12.66 18.90 -23.13
C SER A 776 13.31 17.68 -22.48
N ILE A 777 12.49 16.72 -22.05
CA ILE A 777 12.94 15.35 -21.92
C ILE A 777 13.32 14.95 -23.34
N ASN A 778 14.61 14.82 -23.62
CA ASN A 778 15.01 14.00 -24.75
C ASN A 778 14.56 12.59 -24.37
N LEU A 779 13.40 12.15 -24.88
CA LEU A 779 12.96 10.77 -24.80
C LEU A 779 14.00 9.92 -25.54
N THR A 780 15.06 9.52 -24.84
CA THR A 780 15.74 8.29 -25.17
C THR A 780 14.93 7.20 -24.51
N THR A 781 14.08 6.55 -25.30
CA THR A 781 13.49 5.21 -25.07
C THR A 781 13.65 4.73 -23.63
N SER A 782 12.69 5.05 -22.77
CA SER A 782 12.59 4.43 -21.45
C SER A 782 12.37 2.93 -21.66
N THR A 783 13.43 2.14 -21.58
CA THR A 783 13.30 0.70 -21.36
C THR A 783 12.77 0.54 -19.94
N SER A 784 11.47 0.33 -19.81
CA SER A 784 10.83 -0.12 -18.57
C SER A 784 11.55 -1.38 -18.10
N THR A 785 12.32 -1.30 -17.02
CA THR A 785 12.73 -2.47 -16.26
C THR A 785 11.59 -2.87 -15.34
N SER A 786 10.49 -3.38 -15.92
CA SER A 786 9.60 -4.27 -15.20
C SER A 786 10.19 -5.68 -15.23
N ASN A 787 10.07 -6.41 -14.13
CA ASN A 787 10.51 -7.79 -14.03
C ASN A 787 9.88 -8.66 -15.13
N GLU A 788 10.72 -9.24 -15.99
CA GLU A 788 10.55 -10.51 -16.70
C GLU A 788 9.10 -11.03 -16.90
N THR A 789 8.32 -10.33 -17.70
CA THR A 789 7.34 -10.93 -18.62
C THR A 789 7.50 -10.28 -19.98
N SER A 790 8.24 -10.94 -20.86
CA SER A 790 8.21 -10.82 -22.33
C SER A 790 7.58 -9.53 -22.90
N SER A 791 8.39 -8.51 -23.18
CA SER A 791 7.97 -7.30 -23.91
C SER A 791 7.71 -7.55 -25.41
N SER A 792 7.01 -8.63 -25.75
CA SER A 792 6.74 -9.05 -27.14
C SER A 792 5.29 -8.86 -27.60
N ASP A 793 4.39 -8.41 -26.73
CA ASP A 793 2.94 -8.60 -26.93
C ASP A 793 2.15 -7.26 -27.05
N ARG A 794 2.82 -6.13 -27.29
CA ARG A 794 2.14 -4.85 -27.57
C ARG A 794 2.81 -4.01 -28.65
N ASP A 795 2.00 -3.32 -29.44
CA ASP A 795 2.41 -2.31 -30.43
C ASP A 795 1.65 -1.00 -30.17
N LEU A 796 2.37 0.10 -29.95
CA LEU A 796 1.83 1.38 -29.50
C LEU A 796 2.24 2.52 -30.44
N LEU A 797 1.29 3.38 -30.81
CA LEU A 797 1.51 4.55 -31.66
C LEU A 797 0.96 5.82 -31.00
N TRP A 798 1.82 6.81 -30.80
CA TRP A 798 1.43 8.13 -30.30
C TRP A 798 1.45 9.17 -31.42
N LEU A 799 0.37 9.94 -31.52
CA LEU A 799 0.24 11.01 -32.49
C LEU A 799 -0.03 12.34 -31.78
N ASP A 800 0.72 13.37 -32.18
CA ASP A 800 0.55 14.74 -31.70
C ASP A 800 -0.18 15.59 -32.74
N LEU A 801 -1.08 16.45 -32.26
CA LEU A 801 -1.61 17.59 -32.99
C LEU A 801 -1.14 18.87 -32.31
N THR A 802 -0.34 19.67 -33.01
CA THR A 802 0.08 20.99 -32.54
C THR A 802 -0.42 22.11 -33.44
N SER A 803 -0.27 23.36 -33.01
CA SER A 803 -0.53 24.51 -33.88
C SER A 803 0.36 25.71 -33.57
N ASN A 804 0.46 26.63 -34.54
CA ASN A 804 1.13 27.93 -34.35
C ASN A 804 0.43 28.88 -33.37
N ASN A 805 -0.76 28.53 -32.87
CA ASN A 805 -1.49 29.29 -31.85
C ASN A 805 -1.59 28.55 -30.50
N GLY A 806 -0.80 27.48 -30.30
CA GLY A 806 -0.63 26.83 -28.99
C GLY A 806 -1.58 25.69 -28.69
N VAL A 807 -2.27 25.14 -29.71
CA VAL A 807 -3.00 23.87 -29.57
C VAL A 807 -1.99 22.75 -29.35
N PHE A 808 -2.30 21.86 -28.42
CA PHE A 808 -1.63 20.58 -28.23
C PHE A 808 -2.69 19.51 -27.94
N ASN A 809 -2.59 18.36 -28.59
CA ASN A 809 -3.27 17.12 -28.23
C ASN A 809 -2.32 15.97 -28.50
N GLN A 810 -2.31 14.97 -27.62
CA GLN A 810 -1.72 13.67 -27.90
C GLN A 810 -2.80 12.60 -27.83
N ILE A 811 -2.73 11.62 -28.72
CA ILE A 811 -3.53 10.39 -28.68
C ILE A 811 -2.62 9.16 -28.68
N LEU A 812 -3.11 8.05 -28.13
CA LEU A 812 -2.45 6.75 -28.14
C LEU A 812 -3.37 5.70 -28.75
N ILE A 813 -2.84 4.97 -29.73
CA ILE A 813 -3.46 3.75 -30.25
C ILE A 813 -2.59 2.58 -29.82
N GLY A 814 -3.18 1.64 -29.07
CA GLY A 814 -2.47 0.48 -28.55
C GLY A 814 -3.09 -0.83 -29.01
N TYR A 815 -2.29 -1.65 -29.67
CA TYR A 815 -2.61 -3.04 -29.97
C TYR A 815 -2.10 -3.91 -28.83
N VAL A 816 -2.98 -4.25 -27.89
CA VAL A 816 -2.64 -4.89 -26.61
C VAL A 816 -3.52 -6.11 -26.33
N ASP A 817 -2.99 -7.12 -25.65
CA ASP A 817 -3.74 -8.34 -25.35
C ASP A 817 -5.01 -8.05 -24.51
N GLY A 818 -6.11 -8.67 -24.93
CA GLY A 818 -7.44 -8.49 -24.34
C GLY A 818 -8.25 -7.30 -24.85
N ALA A 819 -7.66 -6.37 -25.62
CA ALA A 819 -8.41 -5.32 -26.31
C ALA A 819 -9.11 -5.86 -27.57
N THR A 820 -10.18 -5.19 -27.99
CA THR A 820 -10.95 -5.47 -29.20
C THR A 820 -11.04 -4.22 -30.08
N ASP A 821 -11.51 -4.37 -31.33
CA ASP A 821 -11.79 -3.19 -32.17
C ASP A 821 -13.11 -2.47 -31.81
N ALA A 822 -13.84 -2.97 -30.81
CA ALA A 822 -15.03 -2.33 -30.27
C ALA A 822 -14.68 -1.40 -29.10
N ASN A 823 -15.69 -0.74 -28.52
CA ASN A 823 -15.53 0.05 -27.31
C ASN A 823 -15.45 -0.87 -26.09
N ASP A 824 -14.25 -1.01 -25.54
CA ASP A 824 -13.93 -1.83 -24.37
C ASP A 824 -14.09 -1.04 -23.06
N GLY A 825 -14.55 0.21 -23.15
CA GLY A 825 -14.74 1.11 -22.01
C GLY A 825 -13.43 1.37 -21.26
N LEU A 826 -13.54 1.78 -20.00
CA LEU A 826 -12.39 2.22 -19.19
C LEU A 826 -11.27 1.17 -19.04
N ALA A 827 -11.51 -0.09 -19.37
CA ALA A 827 -10.49 -1.14 -19.32
C ALA A 827 -9.37 -0.92 -20.35
N TYR A 828 -9.69 -0.43 -21.56
CA TYR A 828 -8.73 -0.24 -22.65
C TYR A 828 -8.90 1.08 -23.41
N ASP A 829 -10.02 1.76 -23.22
CA ASP A 829 -10.34 3.02 -23.89
C ASP A 829 -10.49 4.17 -22.89
N ALA A 830 -9.75 5.25 -23.11
CA ALA A 830 -9.87 6.47 -22.32
C ALA A 830 -10.63 7.51 -23.14
N THR A 831 -11.83 7.88 -22.67
CA THR A 831 -12.57 9.00 -23.23
C THR A 831 -11.77 10.29 -23.05
N ARG A 832 -11.77 11.13 -24.08
CA ARG A 832 -11.28 12.50 -23.94
C ARG A 832 -12.29 13.24 -23.05
N ILE A 833 -11.80 13.93 -22.02
CA ILE A 833 -12.65 14.75 -21.14
C ILE A 833 -13.07 16.01 -21.93
N LEU A 834 -14.37 16.19 -22.18
CA LEU A 834 -14.93 17.22 -23.08
C LEU A 834 -16.07 18.05 -22.45
N PRO A 835 -15.78 19.11 -21.67
CA PRO A 835 -16.77 19.98 -21.03
C PRO A 835 -17.36 21.13 -21.87
N SER A 836 -17.20 21.11 -23.18
CA SER A 836 -18.03 21.78 -24.21
C SER A 836 -17.28 21.74 -25.55
N GLU A 837 -17.86 22.26 -26.63
CA GLU A 837 -17.23 22.30 -27.97
C GLU A 837 -15.83 22.95 -27.92
N LEU A 838 -14.80 22.10 -27.99
CA LEU A 838 -13.39 22.48 -27.85
C LEU A 838 -12.91 23.34 -29.02
N THR A 839 -11.79 24.03 -28.78
CA THR A 839 -11.13 24.85 -29.80
C THR A 839 -10.52 24.02 -30.91
N SER A 840 -9.76 22.97 -30.59
CA SER A 840 -9.26 21.98 -31.55
C SER A 840 -8.84 20.68 -30.86
N ILE A 841 -9.34 19.54 -31.34
CA ILE A 841 -9.00 18.21 -30.83
C ILE A 841 -8.66 17.21 -31.92
N LEU A 842 -7.74 16.32 -31.57
CA LEU A 842 -7.47 15.06 -32.25
C LEU A 842 -7.99 13.92 -31.37
N TYR A 843 -8.66 12.95 -31.97
CA TYR A 843 -9.20 11.78 -31.28
C TYR A 843 -9.27 10.58 -32.23
N THR A 844 -9.30 9.39 -31.66
CA THR A 844 -9.77 8.20 -32.37
C THR A 844 -11.20 7.88 -31.95
N PHE A 845 -11.85 6.96 -32.66
CA PHE A 845 -13.22 6.56 -32.38
C PHE A 845 -13.48 5.15 -32.94
N VAL A 846 -14.46 4.47 -32.36
CA VAL A 846 -14.99 3.20 -32.88
C VAL A 846 -16.00 3.51 -33.99
N GLU A 847 -15.92 2.80 -35.11
CA GLU A 847 -16.81 3.03 -36.26
C GLU A 847 -18.28 2.87 -35.83
N GLY A 848 -19.11 3.86 -36.18
CA GLY A 848 -20.52 3.88 -35.80
C GLY A 848 -20.81 4.42 -34.38
N GLU A 849 -19.77 4.77 -33.61
CA GLU A 849 -19.89 5.45 -32.33
C GLU A 849 -19.51 6.94 -32.41
N ASP A 850 -20.00 7.72 -31.45
CA ASP A 850 -19.72 9.16 -31.33
C ASP A 850 -18.69 9.47 -30.22
N THR A 851 -18.25 8.46 -29.47
CA THR A 851 -17.29 8.59 -28.38
C THR A 851 -15.92 9.00 -28.93
N LYS A 852 -15.38 10.12 -28.42
CA LYS A 852 -14.05 10.63 -28.80
C LYS A 852 -13.01 10.11 -27.81
N LEU A 853 -12.09 9.28 -28.30
CA LEU A 853 -11.08 8.62 -27.47
C LEU A 853 -9.74 9.35 -27.52
N ALA A 854 -9.11 9.47 -26.36
CA ALA A 854 -7.73 9.95 -26.22
C ALA A 854 -6.73 8.79 -26.18
N ILE A 855 -7.15 7.64 -25.65
CA ILE A 855 -6.44 6.36 -25.71
C ILE A 855 -7.44 5.34 -26.24
N GLN A 856 -7.04 4.54 -27.23
CA GLN A 856 -7.87 3.45 -27.74
C GLN A 856 -7.08 2.15 -27.78
N GLY A 857 -7.66 1.10 -27.19
CA GLY A 857 -7.19 -0.27 -27.37
C GLY A 857 -7.73 -0.87 -28.66
N LYS A 858 -6.93 -1.71 -29.32
CA LYS A 858 -7.32 -2.46 -30.51
C LYS A 858 -6.80 -3.90 -30.43
N ASP A 859 -7.48 -4.81 -31.13
CA ASP A 859 -7.10 -6.23 -31.16
C ASP A 859 -5.73 -6.39 -31.83
N PRO A 860 -4.72 -6.97 -31.16
CA PRO A 860 -3.39 -7.20 -31.76
C PRO A 860 -3.42 -8.01 -33.05
N SER A 861 -4.42 -8.87 -33.24
CA SER A 861 -4.57 -9.67 -34.45
C SER A 861 -5.03 -8.87 -35.67
N GLY A 862 -5.54 -7.65 -35.47
CA GLY A 862 -5.90 -6.71 -36.53
C GLY A 862 -4.73 -5.88 -37.07
N LEU A 863 -3.57 -5.91 -36.42
CA LEU A 863 -2.42 -5.10 -36.85
C LEU A 863 -1.64 -5.79 -37.99
N ASP A 864 -1.84 -5.30 -39.21
CA ASP A 864 -1.01 -5.64 -40.36
C ASP A 864 -0.86 -4.44 -41.33
N GLU A 865 -0.15 -4.63 -42.44
CA GLU A 865 0.09 -3.56 -43.43
C GLU A 865 -1.20 -3.00 -44.07
N THR A 866 -2.31 -3.71 -43.99
CA THR A 866 -3.62 -3.30 -44.54
C THR A 866 -4.48 -2.53 -43.54
N GLU A 867 -4.05 -2.44 -42.28
CA GLU A 867 -4.78 -1.73 -41.24
C GLU A 867 -4.93 -0.24 -41.55
N ILE A 868 -6.13 0.29 -41.27
CA ILE A 868 -6.47 1.70 -41.45
C ILE A 868 -6.98 2.25 -40.12
N ILE A 869 -6.27 3.23 -39.58
CA ILE A 869 -6.67 3.90 -38.33
C ILE A 869 -7.31 5.23 -38.68
N ALA A 870 -8.63 5.32 -38.51
CA ALA A 870 -9.37 6.57 -38.72
C ALA A 870 -9.10 7.58 -37.59
N LEU A 871 -8.81 8.83 -37.97
CA LEU A 871 -8.57 9.92 -37.03
C LEU A 871 -9.64 11.00 -37.17
N GLY A 872 -10.25 11.36 -36.04
CA GLY A 872 -11.16 12.48 -35.95
C GLY A 872 -10.42 13.77 -35.62
N PHE A 873 -10.72 14.83 -36.37
CA PHE A 873 -10.27 16.19 -36.10
C PHE A 873 -11.49 17.10 -35.93
N ASP A 874 -11.56 17.87 -34.86
CA ASP A 874 -12.65 18.80 -34.60
C ASP A 874 -12.06 20.14 -34.18
N THR A 875 -12.46 21.24 -34.81
CA THR A 875 -11.96 22.58 -34.52
C THR A 875 -13.04 23.64 -34.63
N ASN A 876 -13.06 24.57 -33.67
CA ASN A 876 -13.88 25.78 -33.70
C ASN A 876 -13.07 27.05 -34.06
N ILE A 877 -11.76 26.91 -34.34
CA ILE A 877 -10.88 28.04 -34.67
C ILE A 877 -11.05 28.38 -36.16
N SER A 878 -11.51 29.61 -36.42
CA SER A 878 -11.68 30.10 -37.80
C SER A 878 -10.37 30.07 -38.60
N ALA A 879 -10.45 29.55 -39.84
CA ALA A 879 -9.37 29.61 -40.83
C ALA A 879 -8.86 31.05 -41.09
N GLU A 880 -9.69 32.07 -40.82
CA GLU A 880 -9.33 33.49 -40.93
C GLU A 880 -8.25 33.94 -39.94
N ASN A 881 -7.97 33.15 -38.89
CA ASN A 881 -6.93 33.41 -37.89
C ASN A 881 -5.52 32.97 -38.35
N ASN A 882 -5.36 32.46 -39.57
CA ASN A 882 -4.08 31.96 -40.10
C ASN A 882 -3.44 30.89 -39.19
N THR A 883 -4.30 30.02 -38.63
CA THR A 883 -3.89 28.88 -37.81
C THR A 883 -3.40 27.75 -38.72
N THR A 884 -2.15 27.34 -38.51
CA THR A 884 -1.57 26.14 -39.12
C THR A 884 -1.47 25.08 -38.04
N TYR A 885 -2.07 23.93 -38.31
CA TYR A 885 -1.95 22.73 -37.50
C TYR A 885 -0.85 21.84 -38.05
N SER A 886 -0.20 21.08 -37.17
CA SER A 886 0.77 20.05 -37.54
C SER A 886 0.39 18.73 -36.88
N LEU A 887 0.28 17.68 -37.69
CA LEU A 887 0.17 16.28 -37.22
C LEU A 887 1.55 15.61 -37.28
N SER A 888 1.95 14.92 -36.23
CA SER A 888 3.24 14.23 -36.17
C SER A 888 3.18 12.96 -35.34
N ILE A 889 4.16 12.07 -35.53
CA ILE A 889 4.39 10.93 -34.64
C ILE A 889 5.24 11.40 -33.47
N ALA A 890 4.70 11.28 -32.26
CA ALA A 890 5.43 11.64 -31.04
C ALA A 890 6.46 10.55 -30.70
N GLN A 891 6.02 9.30 -30.70
CA GLN A 891 6.83 8.09 -30.52
C GLN A 891 6.04 6.84 -30.94
N PHE A 892 6.71 5.70 -31.00
CA PHE A 892 6.09 4.39 -31.18
C PHE A 892 6.89 3.32 -30.43
N GLU A 893 6.23 2.22 -30.10
CA GLU A 893 6.81 1.01 -29.50
C GLU A 893 6.24 -0.21 -30.22
N GLY A 894 7.01 -1.28 -30.31
CA GLY A 894 6.55 -2.55 -30.85
C GLY A 894 7.11 -2.87 -32.24
N SER A 895 7.18 -4.18 -32.50
CA SER A 895 7.91 -4.71 -33.66
C SER A 895 7.29 -4.30 -35.00
N PHE A 896 5.98 -4.08 -35.05
CA PHE A 896 5.30 -3.67 -36.27
C PHE A 896 5.68 -2.23 -36.64
N PHE A 897 5.53 -1.28 -35.70
CA PHE A 897 5.82 0.13 -35.96
C PHE A 897 7.31 0.42 -36.17
N GLU A 898 8.21 -0.35 -35.54
CA GLU A 898 9.65 -0.24 -35.77
C GLU A 898 10.09 -0.61 -37.20
N ASN A 899 9.30 -1.44 -37.90
CA ASN A 899 9.66 -1.98 -39.21
C ASN A 899 8.76 -1.49 -40.36
N THR A 900 7.78 -0.64 -40.06
CA THR A 900 6.75 -0.21 -41.01
C THR A 900 6.75 1.31 -41.14
N THR A 901 6.64 1.82 -42.36
CA THR A 901 6.49 3.26 -42.60
C THR A 901 5.04 3.66 -42.37
N ILE A 902 4.84 4.76 -41.65
CA ILE A 902 3.53 5.24 -41.23
C ILE A 902 3.14 6.41 -42.13
N PHE A 903 2.08 6.26 -42.91
CA PHE A 903 1.56 7.29 -43.80
C PHE A 903 0.29 7.91 -43.22
N LEU A 904 0.14 9.23 -43.41
CA LEU A 904 -1.11 9.95 -43.19
C LEU A 904 -1.79 10.20 -44.53
N ARG A 905 -3.05 9.82 -44.65
CA ARG A 905 -3.92 10.12 -45.79
C ARG A 905 -4.85 11.27 -45.42
N ASP A 906 -4.73 12.40 -46.11
CA ASP A 906 -5.71 13.51 -46.08
C ASP A 906 -6.69 13.32 -47.26
N ASN A 907 -7.89 12.82 -46.96
CA ASN A 907 -8.96 12.56 -47.93
C ASN A 907 -9.61 13.84 -48.47
N LEU A 908 -9.49 14.97 -47.76
CA LEU A 908 -10.01 16.27 -48.24
C LEU A 908 -9.11 16.82 -49.35
N LEU A 909 -7.80 16.69 -49.19
CA LEU A 909 -6.81 17.19 -50.15
C LEU A 909 -6.32 16.15 -51.15
N ASP A 910 -6.69 14.88 -50.96
CA ASP A 910 -6.22 13.72 -51.74
C ASP A 910 -4.68 13.59 -51.69
N ILE A 911 -4.12 13.73 -50.48
CA ILE A 911 -2.66 13.69 -50.25
C ILE A 911 -2.33 12.51 -49.35
N THR A 912 -1.31 11.74 -49.72
CA THR A 912 -0.64 10.78 -48.83
C THR A 912 0.71 11.35 -48.43
N HIS A 913 0.95 11.48 -47.13
CA HIS A 913 2.16 12.03 -46.54
C HIS A 913 2.89 10.98 -45.71
N ASP A 914 4.22 10.92 -45.83
CA ASP A 914 5.06 10.06 -45.00
C ASP A 914 5.28 10.72 -43.64
N LEU A 915 4.52 10.27 -42.65
CA LEU A 915 4.53 10.83 -41.30
C LEU A 915 5.77 10.37 -40.52
N SER A 916 6.36 9.23 -40.90
CA SER A 916 7.65 8.76 -40.36
C SER A 916 8.82 9.66 -40.79
N ALA A 917 8.73 10.33 -41.94
CA ALA A 917 9.77 11.23 -42.43
C ALA A 917 9.67 12.65 -41.88
N SER A 918 8.46 13.19 -41.71
CA SER A 918 8.23 14.57 -41.25
C SER A 918 6.79 14.79 -40.79
N GLU A 919 6.57 15.86 -40.02
CA GLU A 919 5.24 16.33 -39.65
C GLU A 919 4.41 16.79 -40.88
N TYR A 920 3.08 16.75 -40.76
CA TYR A 920 2.13 17.17 -41.79
C TYR A 920 1.42 18.47 -41.39
N ASP A 921 1.78 19.57 -42.07
CA ASP A 921 1.17 20.87 -41.89
C ASP A 921 -0.12 21.02 -42.70
N PHE A 922 -1.19 21.50 -42.05
CA PHE A 922 -2.46 21.77 -42.70
C PHE A 922 -3.21 22.96 -42.11
N THR A 923 -4.22 23.41 -42.84
CA THR A 923 -5.22 24.37 -42.38
C THR A 923 -6.60 23.72 -42.43
N SER A 924 -7.56 24.26 -41.68
CA SER A 924 -8.92 23.73 -41.64
C SER A 924 -9.94 24.83 -41.46
N GLU A 925 -11.13 24.63 -42.04
CA GLU A 925 -12.33 25.37 -41.66
C GLU A 925 -12.85 24.89 -40.29
N ILE A 926 -13.76 25.66 -39.68
CA ILE A 926 -14.46 25.27 -38.44
C ILE A 926 -15.36 24.09 -38.75
N GLY A 927 -15.25 23.02 -37.97
CA GLY A 927 -16.13 21.87 -38.05
C GLY A 927 -15.54 20.59 -37.47
N VAL A 928 -16.33 19.53 -37.59
CA VAL A 928 -15.98 18.16 -37.21
C VAL A 928 -15.65 17.37 -38.48
N PHE A 929 -14.47 16.77 -38.52
CA PHE A 929 -13.91 16.03 -39.65
C PHE A 929 -13.55 14.61 -39.20
N LYS A 930 -14.50 13.68 -39.32
CA LYS A 930 -14.27 12.25 -38.98
C LYS A 930 -13.59 11.46 -40.11
N ASP A 931 -13.79 11.88 -41.36
CA ASP A 931 -13.34 11.12 -42.55
C ASP A 931 -12.13 11.75 -43.25
N ARG A 932 -11.55 12.80 -42.66
CA ARG A 932 -10.46 13.56 -43.32
C ARG A 932 -9.12 12.84 -43.23
N PHE A 933 -8.81 12.26 -42.08
CA PHE A 933 -7.48 11.75 -41.78
C PHE A 933 -7.51 10.26 -41.46
N GLU A 934 -6.62 9.51 -42.10
CA GLU A 934 -6.40 8.10 -41.84
C GLU A 934 -4.90 7.83 -41.73
N ILE A 935 -4.49 6.97 -40.80
CA ILE A 935 -3.16 6.36 -40.82
C ILE A 935 -3.22 5.07 -41.62
N GLN A 936 -2.24 4.90 -42.51
CA GLN A 936 -2.09 3.75 -43.39
C GLN A 936 -0.64 3.29 -43.41
N PHE A 937 -0.42 2.00 -43.69
CA PHE A 937 0.92 1.40 -43.69
C PHE A 937 1.43 1.02 -45.09
N ILE A 938 0.60 1.23 -46.12
CA ILE A 938 0.96 1.05 -47.53
C ILE A 938 1.02 2.42 -48.22
N SER A 939 2.09 2.66 -48.99
CA SER A 939 2.15 3.85 -49.86
C SER A 939 1.16 3.70 -51.01
N SER A 940 0.29 4.69 -51.19
CA SER A 940 -0.68 4.78 -52.29
C SER A 940 -0.06 4.72 -53.71
N THR A 941 1.27 4.75 -53.84
CA THR A 941 1.98 4.46 -55.10
C THR A 941 1.97 2.97 -55.50
N LEU A 942 1.63 2.07 -54.58
CA LEU A 942 1.45 0.63 -54.79
C LEU A 942 -0.04 0.21 -54.79
N SER A 943 -0.96 1.10 -54.45
CA SER A 943 -2.40 0.87 -54.54
C SER A 943 -3.04 1.89 -55.48
N SER A 944 -2.96 1.67 -56.79
CA SER A 944 -4.09 2.12 -57.61
C SER A 944 -5.33 1.41 -57.09
N GLU A 945 -6.44 2.13 -56.88
CA GLU A 945 -7.76 1.58 -56.46
C GLU A 945 -8.20 0.34 -57.28
N ASP A 946 -7.60 0.14 -58.45
CA ASP A 946 -7.74 -1.03 -59.31
C ASP A 946 -7.11 -2.33 -58.76
N ASP A 947 -6.07 -2.31 -57.91
CA ASP A 947 -5.39 -3.53 -57.43
C ASP A 947 -6.04 -4.12 -56.16
N ILE A 948 -6.60 -3.28 -55.26
CA ILE A 948 -7.28 -3.75 -54.03
C ILE A 948 -8.62 -4.43 -54.36
N LEU A 949 -9.33 -4.00 -55.41
CA LEU A 949 -10.58 -4.62 -55.86
C LEU A 949 -10.41 -6.04 -56.45
N LEU A 950 -9.18 -6.50 -56.69
CA LEU A 950 -8.92 -7.75 -57.42
C LEU A 950 -8.46 -8.93 -56.54
N GLU A 951 -7.95 -8.66 -55.33
CA GLU A 951 -7.53 -9.68 -54.36
C GLU A 951 -8.74 -10.27 -53.60
N GLU A 952 -9.74 -9.46 -53.24
CA GLU A 952 -10.87 -9.92 -52.42
C GLU A 952 -11.90 -10.79 -53.17
N ASN A 953 -11.91 -10.80 -54.50
CA ASN A 953 -13.01 -11.40 -55.27
C ASN A 953 -12.58 -12.34 -56.40
N ASN A 954 -11.52 -13.15 -56.23
CA ASN A 954 -11.18 -14.28 -57.12
C ASN A 954 -11.48 -14.00 -58.61
N SER A 955 -11.05 -12.82 -59.08
CA SER A 955 -11.61 -12.08 -60.23
C SER A 955 -11.40 -12.75 -61.58
N LEU A 956 -10.64 -13.85 -61.60
CA LEU A 956 -10.42 -14.73 -62.73
C LEU A 956 -10.74 -16.19 -62.34
N ALA A 957 -11.80 -16.74 -62.93
CA ALA A 957 -12.12 -18.16 -62.88
C ALA A 957 -11.57 -18.89 -64.12
N ILE A 958 -10.88 -20.00 -63.89
CA ILE A 958 -10.36 -20.89 -64.95
C ILE A 958 -11.02 -22.25 -64.75
N ILE A 959 -11.79 -22.69 -65.73
CA ILE A 959 -12.63 -23.90 -65.64
C ILE A 959 -12.31 -24.79 -66.84
N GLU A 960 -11.82 -25.99 -66.59
CA GLU A 960 -11.69 -27.02 -67.63
C GLU A 960 -13.05 -27.68 -67.87
N LEU A 961 -13.49 -27.71 -69.13
CA LEU A 961 -14.77 -28.28 -69.56
C LEU A 961 -14.63 -29.77 -69.85
N ASP A 962 -15.74 -30.52 -69.83
CA ASP A 962 -15.77 -31.96 -70.06
C ASP A 962 -15.15 -32.40 -71.40
N ASN A 963 -15.09 -31.50 -72.39
CA ASN A 963 -14.51 -31.75 -73.70
C ASN A 963 -12.99 -31.44 -73.78
N GLY A 964 -12.36 -30.98 -72.68
CA GLY A 964 -10.93 -30.67 -72.59
C GLY A 964 -10.54 -29.24 -72.99
N ASP A 965 -11.51 -28.39 -73.36
CA ASP A 965 -11.30 -26.96 -73.55
C ASP A 965 -11.33 -26.23 -72.21
N VAL A 966 -10.72 -25.03 -72.15
CA VAL A 966 -10.61 -24.25 -70.92
C VAL A 966 -11.34 -22.92 -71.07
N GLN A 967 -12.27 -22.67 -70.15
CA GLN A 967 -13.01 -21.44 -70.00
C GLN A 967 -12.28 -20.48 -69.05
N PHE A 968 -12.17 -19.21 -69.48
CA PHE A 968 -11.67 -18.09 -68.69
C PHE A 968 -12.81 -17.11 -68.49
N ARG A 969 -13.10 -16.79 -67.23
CA ARG A 969 -14.18 -15.86 -66.88
C ARG A 969 -13.68 -14.83 -65.88
N VAL A 970 -13.98 -13.57 -66.15
CA VAL A 970 -13.77 -12.45 -65.24
C VAL A 970 -15.11 -11.87 -64.78
N SER A 971 -15.11 -11.00 -63.77
CA SER A 971 -16.32 -10.35 -63.25
C SER A 971 -17.10 -9.63 -64.36
N ASP A 972 -18.43 -9.52 -64.21
CA ASP A 972 -19.32 -9.08 -65.29
C ASP A 972 -19.07 -7.64 -65.77
N ASN A 973 -18.41 -6.81 -64.95
CA ASN A 973 -18.00 -5.43 -65.23
C ASN A 973 -16.62 -5.30 -65.89
N LEU A 974 -15.91 -6.40 -66.17
CA LEU A 974 -14.56 -6.42 -66.76
C LEU A 974 -14.58 -7.07 -68.15
N GLU A 975 -13.75 -6.58 -69.08
CA GLU A 975 -13.58 -7.19 -70.41
C GLU A 975 -12.13 -7.63 -70.64
N MET A 976 -11.96 -8.84 -71.17
CA MET A 976 -10.65 -9.36 -71.56
C MET A 976 -10.23 -8.80 -72.92
N GLU A 977 -8.96 -8.45 -73.03
CA GLU A 977 -8.26 -8.10 -74.28
C GLU A 977 -7.46 -9.30 -74.81
N SER A 978 -6.76 -10.03 -73.94
CA SER A 978 -5.97 -11.21 -74.34
C SER A 978 -5.79 -12.22 -73.21
N VAL A 979 -5.55 -13.48 -73.57
CA VAL A 979 -5.19 -14.57 -72.65
C VAL A 979 -3.90 -15.23 -73.11
N ARG A 980 -2.86 -15.09 -72.29
CA ARG A 980 -1.55 -15.70 -72.52
C ARG A 980 -1.32 -16.85 -71.54
N ILE A 981 -0.92 -18.01 -72.05
CA ILE A 981 -0.60 -19.19 -71.26
C ILE A 981 0.88 -19.46 -71.31
N ILE A 982 1.53 -19.57 -70.16
CA ILE A 982 2.97 -19.81 -70.02
C ILE A 982 3.24 -21.06 -69.17
N ASP A 983 4.35 -21.74 -69.44
CA ASP A 983 4.83 -22.82 -68.56
C ASP A 983 5.58 -22.28 -67.33
N LEU A 984 5.93 -23.17 -66.40
CA LEU A 984 6.64 -22.83 -65.16
C LEU A 984 8.06 -22.26 -65.40
N THR A 985 8.59 -22.35 -66.62
CA THR A 985 9.88 -21.75 -67.01
C THR A 985 9.72 -20.37 -67.64
N GLY A 986 8.48 -19.85 -67.70
CA GLY A 986 8.16 -18.53 -68.29
C GLY A 986 8.04 -18.54 -69.81
N ARG A 987 8.06 -19.70 -70.46
CA ARG A 987 7.91 -19.80 -71.92
C ARG A 987 6.42 -19.74 -72.29
N THR A 988 6.07 -18.83 -73.20
CA THR A 988 4.72 -18.73 -73.76
C THR A 988 4.36 -19.96 -74.59
N LEU A 989 3.28 -20.62 -74.19
CA LEU A 989 2.70 -21.77 -74.86
C LEU A 989 1.52 -21.37 -75.75
N TYR A 990 0.75 -20.38 -75.31
CA TYR A 990 -0.37 -19.80 -76.06
C TYR A 990 -0.47 -18.29 -75.84
N ASP A 991 -0.98 -17.59 -76.85
CA ASP A 991 -1.31 -16.18 -76.79
C ASP A 991 -2.55 -15.98 -77.66
N PHE A 992 -3.68 -15.68 -77.03
CA PHE A 992 -4.98 -15.54 -77.68
C PHE A 992 -5.51 -14.14 -77.52
N ASP A 993 -6.10 -13.60 -78.58
CA ASP A 993 -6.99 -12.44 -78.46
C ASP A 993 -8.29 -12.90 -77.79
N ALA A 994 -8.77 -12.14 -76.81
CA ALA A 994 -10.00 -12.38 -76.09
C ALA A 994 -10.92 -11.16 -76.21
N ASN A 995 -12.22 -11.39 -76.08
CA ASN A 995 -13.20 -10.30 -76.09
C ASN A 995 -14.37 -10.66 -75.17
N GLY A 996 -14.80 -9.70 -74.36
CA GLY A 996 -15.85 -9.87 -73.36
C GLY A 996 -15.34 -10.46 -72.04
N ASN A 997 -16.27 -10.78 -71.14
CA ASN A 997 -15.99 -11.23 -69.78
C ASN A 997 -15.86 -12.77 -69.65
N ASN A 998 -16.11 -13.52 -70.72
CA ASN A 998 -16.12 -14.99 -70.72
C ASN A 998 -15.69 -15.55 -72.09
N THR A 999 -14.59 -16.29 -72.12
CA THR A 999 -14.05 -16.88 -73.36
C THR A 999 -13.60 -18.33 -73.14
N ILE A 1000 -13.61 -19.13 -74.19
CA ILE A 1000 -13.23 -20.56 -74.14
C ILE A 1000 -12.16 -20.82 -75.19
N PHE A 1001 -11.03 -21.41 -74.78
CA PHE A 1001 -9.92 -21.74 -75.64
C PHE A 1001 -9.53 -23.21 -75.56
N SER A 1002 -9.08 -23.76 -76.68
CA SER A 1002 -8.54 -25.12 -76.71
C SER A 1002 -7.05 -25.12 -76.42
N LEU A 1003 -6.66 -25.68 -75.28
CA LEU A 1003 -5.26 -25.76 -74.84
C LEU A 1003 -4.65 -27.13 -75.13
N SER A 1004 -4.74 -27.61 -76.37
CA SER A 1004 -4.37 -28.97 -76.80
C SER A 1004 -2.88 -29.37 -76.63
N ASN A 1005 -1.98 -28.41 -76.47
CA ASN A 1005 -0.53 -28.58 -76.29
C ASN A 1005 -0.16 -28.78 -74.81
N LEU A 1006 -1.13 -28.61 -73.91
CA LEU A 1006 -1.02 -28.96 -72.50
C LEU A 1006 -1.62 -30.35 -72.31
N ASN A 1007 -0.81 -31.28 -71.80
CA ASN A 1007 -1.23 -32.63 -71.42
C ASN A 1007 -0.93 -32.82 -69.94
N ARG A 1008 -1.98 -32.76 -69.10
CA ARG A 1008 -1.89 -33.02 -67.65
C ARG A 1008 -0.76 -32.25 -66.95
N SER A 1009 -0.69 -30.95 -67.18
CA SER A 1009 0.40 -30.09 -66.73
C SER A 1009 -0.11 -28.82 -66.06
N ILE A 1010 0.66 -28.34 -65.10
CA ILE A 1010 0.46 -27.02 -64.48
C ILE A 1010 0.91 -25.94 -65.47
N TYR A 1011 0.10 -24.89 -65.60
CA TYR A 1011 0.40 -23.71 -66.40
C TYR A 1011 0.03 -22.44 -65.61
N ILE A 1012 0.53 -21.30 -66.08
CA ILE A 1012 0.17 -19.98 -65.57
C ILE A 1012 -0.58 -19.26 -66.69
N ALA A 1013 -1.77 -18.75 -66.38
CA ALA A 1013 -2.55 -17.91 -67.26
C ALA A 1013 -2.37 -16.44 -66.88
N GLN A 1014 -2.06 -15.60 -67.86
CA GLN A 1014 -2.01 -14.15 -67.77
C GLN A 1014 -3.12 -13.58 -68.66
N VAL A 1015 -4.14 -13.01 -68.05
CA VAL A 1015 -5.31 -12.44 -68.73
C VAL A 1015 -5.18 -10.93 -68.67
N LYS A 1016 -4.95 -10.31 -69.84
CA LYS A 1016 -4.93 -8.85 -69.97
C LYS A 1016 -6.35 -8.35 -70.20
N LEU A 1017 -6.79 -7.38 -69.41
CA LEU A 1017 -8.07 -6.71 -69.52
C LEU A 1017 -7.96 -5.47 -70.42
N THR A 1018 -9.09 -5.02 -70.97
CA THR A 1018 -9.15 -3.84 -71.86
C THR A 1018 -8.77 -2.54 -71.16
N ASN A 1019 -8.85 -2.48 -69.83
CA ASN A 1019 -8.36 -1.37 -69.01
C ASN A 1019 -6.83 -1.42 -68.75
N GLY A 1020 -6.13 -2.43 -69.27
CA GLY A 1020 -4.67 -2.56 -69.18
C GLY A 1020 -4.16 -3.44 -68.04
N ILE A 1021 -5.02 -3.85 -67.11
CA ILE A 1021 -4.67 -4.72 -65.98
C ILE A 1021 -4.36 -6.14 -66.45
N VAL A 1022 -3.39 -6.82 -65.82
CA VAL A 1022 -3.04 -8.22 -66.12
C VAL A 1022 -3.29 -9.12 -64.92
N LEU A 1023 -4.34 -9.94 -64.99
CA LEU A 1023 -4.65 -10.95 -63.98
C LEU A 1023 -3.80 -12.20 -64.20
N THR A 1024 -3.13 -12.69 -63.16
CA THR A 1024 -2.27 -13.89 -63.26
C THR A 1024 -2.76 -15.01 -62.34
N LYS A 1025 -3.03 -16.20 -62.89
CA LYS A 1025 -3.49 -17.35 -62.10
C LYS A 1025 -2.84 -18.66 -62.54
N LYS A 1026 -2.40 -19.45 -61.55
CA LYS A 1026 -1.85 -20.80 -61.75
C LYS A 1026 -2.99 -21.81 -61.82
N ALA A 1027 -2.97 -22.68 -62.82
CA ALA A 1027 -3.99 -23.72 -63.00
C ALA A 1027 -3.35 -25.06 -63.41
N LEU A 1028 -4.07 -26.16 -63.16
CA LEU A 1028 -3.71 -27.50 -63.60
C LEU A 1028 -4.69 -27.93 -64.68
N LYS A 1029 -4.18 -28.32 -65.86
CA LYS A 1029 -5.00 -29.05 -66.83
C LYS A 1029 -5.03 -30.53 -66.44
N THR A 1030 -6.19 -31.16 -66.45
CA THR A 1030 -6.40 -32.51 -65.91
C THR A 1030 -6.77 -33.55 -66.96
N ASN A 1031 -7.36 -33.15 -68.10
CA ASN A 1031 -7.72 -34.02 -69.23
C ASN A 1031 -6.77 -33.92 -70.42
#